data_AF-A0A6M2D5T9-F1
#
_entry.id   AF-A0A6M2D5T9-F1
#
_cell.length_a   1.000
_cell.length_b   1.000
_cell.length_c   1.000
_cell.angle_alpha   90.00
_cell.angle_beta   90.00
_cell.angle_gamma   90.00
#
_symmetry.space_group_name_H-M   'P 1'
#
loop_
_entity.id
_entity.type
_entity.pdbx_description
1 polymer ?
#
loop_
_entity_poly.entity_id
_entity_poly.type
_entity_poly.pdbx_seq_one_letter_code
_entity_poly.pdbx_strand_id
1 'polypeptide(L)'
;MFCSLAAVVQLLCVLRTVTSLDIDTSDGGYTNLLVTIDESVSYDGSIIGNIQALFRSSSAFLHRATSGRVYFKHVIIDIPDTWTEDMNARSVSRTAFGRGDVRVRNCSRLCENRPFTKQVKLCGHRGEFIQLSSQFLDEWSPPTMAKSESSAHVFVHEWAHYRYGVFDEYGSRDDDEHPLTYCQGDKVKLNSCSERIQFMVNTSMSQTCGMRKNCQFTKDCLIEFFSPMNYTVESSIMFMPYVSNISYFCDDIKRNRLHNSFAPNKQNKFCDGMSTWQVIMHNEDFRKLPLPDMAKSVETTFEVVSRDDSLKPVVVLVLDVSGSMFKHHRLDYLKETAKGYIRHVPDNSIQLAIVVFESTARIASCLKPVDDTTRGDFIDVIQRLTCLDGTCTSCGLYDALTVVPYDSREGAAFVLMSDGEYQTDWSIASAAHELAEAKVKVTTIALEPTGANQLEEIARVTGGKAYAFHNLQGRTVADIEAAVVDATTAELDDRVVIMIQERNFSFPTDVNFLLDRTVGKSTTVHIRHMDRDKTAVDAWLSDPNGVACDACSVDRTWLSTTITIPNEPKLPQAGNWTLHMKSPDTSAVSLYVEVKSRARSTVLVPVTLVSEVSSPLVHVPNLAIYAHLKKGVKVVLHADVDAEVLGPIPPYLSTTPLHDDGNYPDITANDGTYSGYFTAYTGRGKYTVVVRAKNNNRTTAGDDPFPGSGGIISPVDIHSNNETRKRPSSEYLIDEFDIVDSNNDGGCTARPHEAGNWETFERAATGGSFHVATDIYEKDIPPTRIRDLRVTDMEALKNGKLLVNITWTWPGAHLMTGKASSVEIRIGHAYDQLTFMFDEQTPVNDTDVVVGSLKPLPPGSKHIVSISLPVPFSTPRAAGTLAYSALLAARVVNHYGLKSNISNVVSVYHVPTLRKAPSAAPVKYHNYDWIWIVIALLIACVLIAIVVVVVRKTKLHKRDVYAIFARKQRHAEPDPV
;
A
#
# COMPACT_ATOMS: atom_id res chain seq x y z
N MET A 1 46.19 35.69 -22.92
CA MET A 1 46.00 35.92 -24.36
C MET A 1 44.79 35.13 -24.82
N PHE A 2 43.99 35.66 -25.74
CA PHE A 2 42.72 35.08 -26.18
C PHE A 2 42.91 33.88 -27.12
N CYS A 3 41.82 33.10 -27.25
CA CYS A 3 41.54 31.89 -28.06
C CYS A 3 41.49 30.59 -27.22
N SER A 4 40.35 29.91 -27.05
CA SER A 4 39.09 30.00 -27.82
C SER A 4 37.83 29.98 -26.94
N LEU A 5 37.21 31.17 -26.77
CA LEU A 5 35.79 31.29 -26.46
C LEU A 5 34.99 30.79 -27.69
N ALA A 6 34.69 29.49 -27.72
CA ALA A 6 33.81 28.89 -28.73
C ALA A 6 33.11 27.60 -28.25
N ALA A 7 33.71 26.85 -27.32
CA ALA A 7 33.16 25.57 -26.84
C ALA A 7 32.15 25.70 -25.67
N VAL A 8 32.02 26.88 -25.05
CA VAL A 8 31.29 27.09 -23.79
C VAL A 8 29.75 27.16 -23.97
N VAL A 9 29.25 27.16 -25.20
CA VAL A 9 27.81 27.28 -25.52
C VAL A 9 27.22 25.98 -26.10
N GLN A 10 28.00 24.89 -26.20
CA GLN A 10 27.55 23.65 -26.82
C GLN A 10 27.95 22.36 -26.08
N LEU A 11 28.17 22.45 -24.76
CA LEU A 11 28.38 21.30 -23.88
C LEU A 11 27.54 21.38 -22.59
N LEU A 12 26.29 21.81 -22.72
CA LEU A 12 25.27 21.82 -21.65
C LEU A 12 24.31 20.62 -21.82
N CYS A 13 24.88 19.40 -21.82
CA CYS A 13 24.12 18.15 -21.88
C CYS A 13 24.50 17.21 -20.73
N VAL A 14 23.79 17.40 -19.61
CA VAL A 14 23.21 16.35 -18.78
C VAL A 14 24.06 15.08 -18.56
N LEU A 15 24.95 15.16 -17.57
CA LEU A 15 25.10 14.04 -16.62
C LEU A 15 23.88 14.13 -15.66
N ARG A 16 23.19 13.02 -15.34
CA ARG A 16 22.08 12.91 -14.36
C ARG A 16 21.93 11.52 -13.71
N THR A 17 22.83 11.11 -12.80
CA THR A 17 22.54 9.93 -11.94
C THR A 17 21.29 10.20 -11.10
N VAL A 18 20.60 9.13 -10.70
CA VAL A 18 19.19 9.17 -10.29
C VAL A 18 18.95 10.03 -9.05
N THR A 19 18.57 11.28 -9.30
CA THR A 19 17.97 12.17 -8.32
C THR A 19 16.55 11.68 -8.01
N SER A 20 16.06 11.99 -6.81
CA SER A 20 14.69 11.63 -6.41
C SER A 20 13.66 12.41 -7.24
N LEU A 21 12.53 11.77 -7.54
CA LEU A 21 11.36 12.38 -8.19
C LEU A 21 10.98 13.72 -7.54
N ASP A 22 11.06 14.78 -8.33
CA ASP A 22 10.78 16.17 -7.92
C ASP A 22 9.87 16.87 -8.95
N ILE A 23 9.29 18.02 -8.58
CA ILE A 23 8.42 18.83 -9.43
C ILE A 23 9.02 20.21 -9.68
N ASP A 24 9.23 20.54 -10.95
CA ASP A 24 9.64 21.88 -11.36
C ASP A 24 8.50 22.87 -11.15
N THR A 25 8.52 23.56 -10.02
CA THR A 25 7.46 24.52 -9.63
C THR A 25 7.35 25.72 -10.57
N SER A 26 8.31 25.97 -11.47
CA SER A 26 8.17 27.02 -12.48
C SER A 26 7.15 26.68 -13.57
N ASP A 27 6.95 25.38 -13.83
CA ASP A 27 6.24 24.93 -15.03
C ASP A 27 5.41 23.64 -14.89
N GLY A 28 5.39 23.04 -13.70
CA GLY A 28 4.60 21.85 -13.35
C GLY A 28 5.17 20.52 -13.83
N GLY A 29 6.40 20.48 -14.35
CA GLY A 29 7.00 19.26 -14.87
C GLY A 29 7.59 18.37 -13.78
N TYR A 30 7.10 17.13 -13.66
CA TYR A 30 7.76 16.10 -12.87
C TYR A 30 9.08 15.68 -13.53
N THR A 31 10.17 15.71 -12.76
CA THR A 31 11.51 15.37 -13.22
C THR A 31 12.14 14.26 -12.39
N ASN A 32 12.97 13.47 -13.06
CA ASN A 32 13.76 12.39 -12.46
C ASN A 32 12.88 11.26 -11.90
N LEU A 33 11.77 10.98 -12.59
CA LEU A 33 10.93 9.83 -12.34
C LEU A 33 11.70 8.57 -12.73
N LEU A 34 11.93 7.66 -11.78
CA LEU A 34 12.71 6.44 -11.98
C LEU A 34 11.83 5.25 -12.37
N VAL A 35 12.08 4.69 -13.55
CA VAL A 35 11.52 3.43 -14.03
C VAL A 35 12.59 2.35 -13.94
N THR A 36 12.42 1.34 -13.09
CA THR A 36 13.37 0.23 -12.95
C THR A 36 12.84 -1.04 -13.63
N ILE A 37 13.72 -1.77 -14.30
CA ILE A 37 13.40 -3.08 -14.92
C ILE A 37 14.08 -4.19 -14.12
N ASP A 38 13.29 -5.18 -13.70
CA ASP A 38 13.74 -6.32 -12.90
C ASP A 38 14.60 -7.29 -13.74
N GLU A 39 15.64 -7.88 -13.14
CA GLU A 39 16.53 -8.87 -13.79
C GLU A 39 15.79 -10.09 -14.38
N SER A 40 14.58 -10.41 -13.88
CA SER A 40 13.73 -11.47 -14.44
C SER A 40 13.13 -11.13 -15.81
N VAL A 41 13.15 -9.87 -16.24
CA VAL A 41 12.63 -9.43 -17.55
C VAL A 41 13.68 -9.68 -18.62
N SER A 42 13.40 -10.64 -19.51
CA SER A 42 14.24 -10.90 -20.67
C SER A 42 14.26 -9.69 -21.62
N TYR A 43 15.42 -9.43 -22.22
CA TYR A 43 15.56 -8.32 -23.16
C TYR A 43 14.68 -8.49 -24.41
N ASP A 44 13.88 -7.46 -24.69
CA ASP A 44 13.23 -7.22 -25.97
C ASP A 44 13.43 -5.74 -26.33
N GLY A 45 13.90 -5.47 -27.55
CA GLY A 45 14.19 -4.12 -28.04
C GLY A 45 12.97 -3.18 -28.09
N SER A 46 11.75 -3.72 -28.02
CA SER A 46 10.52 -2.93 -27.95
C SER A 46 10.23 -2.35 -26.56
N ILE A 47 10.73 -2.94 -25.47
CA ILE A 47 10.35 -2.55 -24.09
C ILE A 47 10.67 -1.08 -23.80
N ILE A 48 11.89 -0.62 -24.12
CA ILE A 48 12.29 0.78 -23.90
C ILE A 48 11.42 1.72 -24.74
N GLY A 49 11.13 1.36 -25.99
CA GLY A 49 10.26 2.14 -26.87
C GLY A 49 8.82 2.23 -26.36
N ASN A 50 8.28 1.13 -25.83
CA ASN A 50 6.93 1.06 -25.27
C ASN A 50 6.82 1.86 -23.96
N ILE A 51 7.84 1.82 -23.09
CA ILE A 51 7.94 2.71 -21.93
C ILE A 51 7.93 4.18 -22.36
N GLN A 52 8.80 4.56 -23.32
CA GLN A 52 8.86 5.95 -23.80
C GLN A 52 7.52 6.43 -24.41
N ALA A 53 6.84 5.57 -25.16
CA ALA A 53 5.56 5.89 -25.79
C ALA A 53 4.41 5.99 -24.75
N LEU A 54 4.37 5.09 -23.77
CA LEU A 54 3.45 5.15 -22.63
C LEU A 54 3.60 6.48 -21.89
N PHE A 55 4.83 6.83 -21.47
CA PHE A 55 5.07 8.06 -20.71
C PHE A 55 4.74 9.33 -21.50
N ARG A 56 5.03 9.39 -22.81
CA ARG A 56 4.62 10.54 -23.66
C ARG A 56 3.09 10.69 -23.68
N SER A 57 2.36 9.59 -23.88
CA SER A 57 0.89 9.60 -23.92
C SER A 57 0.29 9.98 -22.56
N SER A 58 0.77 9.35 -21.49
CA SER A 58 0.38 9.64 -20.10
C SER A 58 0.70 11.07 -19.68
N SER A 59 1.80 11.65 -20.17
CA SER A 59 2.17 13.04 -19.90
C SER A 59 1.16 14.03 -20.48
N ALA A 60 0.79 13.84 -21.76
CA ALA A 60 -0.25 14.63 -22.41
C ALA A 60 -1.63 14.44 -21.78
N PHE A 61 -1.94 13.22 -21.30
CA PHE A 61 -3.20 12.93 -20.60
C PHE A 61 -3.23 13.56 -19.20
N LEU A 62 -2.18 13.40 -18.38
CA LEU A 62 -2.07 14.00 -17.05
C LEU A 62 -2.18 15.53 -17.10
N HIS A 63 -1.53 16.16 -18.09
CA HIS A 63 -1.63 17.60 -18.33
C HIS A 63 -3.09 18.02 -18.57
N ARG A 64 -3.82 17.31 -19.44
CA ARG A 64 -5.24 17.56 -19.71
C ARG A 64 -6.12 17.33 -18.48
N ALA A 65 -5.91 16.22 -17.77
CA ALA A 65 -6.69 15.80 -16.62
C ALA A 65 -6.56 16.76 -15.43
N THR A 66 -5.38 17.33 -15.23
CA THR A 66 -5.11 18.34 -14.20
C THR A 66 -5.42 19.77 -14.65
N SER A 67 -6.09 19.92 -15.82
CA SER A 67 -6.47 21.20 -16.42
C SER A 67 -5.28 22.11 -16.77
N GLY A 68 -4.16 21.55 -17.22
CA GLY A 68 -2.98 22.28 -17.68
C GLY A 68 -2.00 22.63 -16.56
N ARG A 69 -1.86 21.76 -15.55
CA ARG A 69 -1.06 22.05 -14.34
C ARG A 69 0.23 21.24 -14.22
N VAL A 70 0.19 19.94 -14.47
CA VAL A 70 1.35 19.06 -14.27
C VAL A 70 1.49 18.01 -15.36
N TYR A 71 2.72 17.56 -15.61
CA TYR A 71 3.05 16.62 -16.68
C TYR A 71 4.39 15.90 -16.40
N PHE A 72 4.72 14.85 -17.15
CA PHE A 72 6.03 14.18 -17.04
C PHE A 72 7.06 14.86 -17.95
N LYS A 73 8.09 15.47 -17.36
CA LYS A 73 9.13 16.27 -18.05
C LYS A 73 10.42 15.47 -18.27
N HIS A 74 10.86 14.71 -17.26
CA HIS A 74 12.09 13.90 -17.33
C HIS A 74 11.91 12.54 -16.65
N VAL A 75 12.15 11.45 -17.40
CA VAL A 75 12.03 10.06 -16.97
C VAL A 75 13.37 9.35 -17.16
N ILE A 76 13.83 8.62 -16.15
CA ILE A 76 15.06 7.81 -16.19
C ILE A 76 14.66 6.34 -16.23
N ILE A 77 15.16 5.60 -17.22
CA ILE A 77 14.92 4.17 -17.43
C ILE A 77 16.18 3.41 -17.02
N ASP A 78 16.08 2.66 -15.93
CA ASP A 78 17.12 1.84 -15.33
C ASP A 78 16.98 0.39 -15.83
N ILE A 79 17.93 -0.05 -16.67
CA ILE A 79 17.98 -1.40 -17.25
C ILE A 79 18.89 -2.33 -16.43
N PRO A 80 18.54 -3.61 -16.28
CA PRO A 80 19.37 -4.57 -15.55
C PRO A 80 20.68 -4.85 -16.30
N ASP A 81 21.71 -5.24 -15.55
CA ASP A 81 23.03 -5.65 -16.05
C ASP A 81 22.99 -6.92 -16.93
N THR A 82 21.92 -7.71 -16.83
CA THR A 82 21.66 -8.88 -17.68
C THR A 82 21.34 -8.52 -19.14
N TRP A 83 21.13 -7.24 -19.45
CA TRP A 83 20.86 -6.74 -20.81
C TRP A 83 22.17 -6.32 -21.51
N THR A 84 22.29 -6.60 -22.82
CA THR A 84 23.56 -6.43 -23.55
C THR A 84 23.97 -4.97 -23.79
N GLU A 85 25.28 -4.70 -23.79
CA GLU A 85 25.91 -3.36 -23.80
C GLU A 85 25.48 -2.40 -24.96
N ASP A 86 24.90 -2.91 -26.05
CA ASP A 86 24.58 -2.20 -27.30
C ASP A 86 23.42 -1.16 -27.22
N MET A 87 23.06 -0.65 -26.03
CA MET A 87 21.87 0.21 -25.84
C MET A 87 22.13 1.71 -25.76
N ASN A 88 23.38 2.17 -25.88
CA ASN A 88 23.79 3.56 -25.57
C ASN A 88 23.36 4.01 -24.14
N ALA A 89 23.19 3.06 -23.22
CA ALA A 89 22.87 3.36 -21.84
C ALA A 89 24.08 4.03 -21.15
N ARG A 90 23.82 5.02 -20.28
CA ARG A 90 24.89 5.64 -19.50
C ARG A 90 25.20 4.77 -18.29
N SER A 91 26.44 4.30 -18.19
CA SER A 91 26.96 3.63 -16.99
C SER A 91 26.79 4.50 -15.75
N VAL A 92 26.16 3.95 -14.72
CA VAL A 92 26.04 4.58 -13.40
C VAL A 92 26.48 3.61 -12.31
N SER A 93 27.09 4.16 -11.25
CA SER A 93 27.59 3.40 -10.09
C SER A 93 26.52 2.66 -9.29
N ARG A 94 25.25 3.05 -9.48
CA ARG A 94 24.13 2.59 -8.65
C ARG A 94 22.87 2.50 -9.48
N THR A 95 22.33 1.30 -9.56
CA THR A 95 20.94 1.02 -9.90
C THR A 95 20.34 0.28 -8.71
N ALA A 96 19.08 0.55 -8.40
CA ALA A 96 18.44 -0.05 -7.22
C ALA A 96 16.97 -0.25 -7.53
N PHE A 97 16.62 -1.45 -8.00
CA PHE A 97 15.27 -1.81 -8.39
C PHE A 97 14.21 -1.44 -7.34
N GLY A 98 14.55 -1.65 -6.05
CA GLY A 98 13.72 -1.30 -4.89
C GLY A 98 13.49 0.21 -4.65
N ARG A 99 14.11 1.11 -5.44
CA ARG A 99 13.87 2.56 -5.43
C ARG A 99 12.97 3.05 -6.57
N GLY A 100 12.64 2.20 -7.55
CA GLY A 100 11.81 2.62 -8.70
C GLY A 100 10.47 3.18 -8.26
N ASP A 101 10.16 4.41 -8.71
CA ASP A 101 8.80 4.99 -8.66
C ASP A 101 7.84 4.11 -9.46
N VAL A 102 8.34 3.60 -10.60
CA VAL A 102 7.69 2.62 -11.47
C VAL A 102 8.62 1.42 -11.63
N ARG A 103 8.09 0.21 -11.46
CA ARG A 103 8.87 -1.03 -11.52
C ARG A 103 8.29 -1.92 -12.60
N VAL A 104 9.12 -2.48 -13.47
CA VAL A 104 8.73 -3.40 -14.53
C VAL A 104 9.25 -4.79 -14.18
N ARG A 105 8.37 -5.80 -14.15
CA ARG A 105 8.74 -7.19 -13.84
C ARG A 105 8.03 -8.20 -14.72
N ASN A 106 8.56 -9.42 -14.77
CA ASN A 106 7.78 -10.55 -15.25
C ASN A 106 6.73 -10.96 -14.20
N CYS A 107 5.47 -11.10 -14.62
CA CYS A 107 4.39 -11.54 -13.77
C CYS A 107 4.27 -13.08 -13.75
N SER A 108 4.10 -13.63 -12.55
CA SER A 108 3.70 -15.04 -12.39
C SER A 108 2.17 -15.15 -12.39
N ARG A 109 1.62 -16.37 -12.43
CA ARG A 109 0.17 -16.66 -12.46
C ARG A 109 -0.70 -16.00 -11.36
N LEU A 110 -0.10 -15.33 -10.38
CA LEU A 110 -0.79 -14.69 -9.25
C LEU A 110 -1.00 -13.18 -9.42
N CYS A 111 -0.23 -12.50 -10.26
CA CYS A 111 -0.57 -11.13 -10.68
C CYS A 111 -1.27 -11.20 -12.03
N GLU A 112 -2.51 -10.70 -12.07
CA GLU A 112 -3.14 -10.32 -13.34
C GLU A 112 -2.24 -9.29 -14.05
N ASN A 113 -2.21 -9.26 -15.38
CA ASN A 113 -1.31 -8.40 -16.16
C ASN A 113 -1.71 -6.91 -16.15
N ARG A 114 -2.14 -6.40 -14.99
CA ARG A 114 -2.65 -5.06 -14.76
C ARG A 114 -1.61 -4.24 -14.00
N PRO A 115 -1.39 -2.97 -14.37
CA PRO A 115 -0.72 -2.01 -13.51
C PRO A 115 -1.40 -1.94 -12.14
N PHE A 116 -0.60 -1.74 -11.09
CA PHE A 116 -1.12 -1.45 -9.75
C PHE A 116 -0.16 -0.55 -8.96
N THR A 117 -0.69 0.13 -7.94
CA THR A 117 0.11 0.93 -7.01
C THR A 117 0.06 0.30 -5.62
N LYS A 118 1.21 0.02 -5.01
CA LYS A 118 1.24 -0.40 -3.60
C LYS A 118 1.01 0.84 -2.72
N GLN A 119 -0.23 1.02 -2.26
CA GLN A 119 -0.61 2.06 -1.33
C GLN A 119 -0.82 1.45 0.06
N VAL A 120 -0.12 2.00 1.06
CA VAL A 120 -0.14 1.56 2.46
C VAL A 120 -0.50 2.71 3.43
N LYS A 121 -0.49 3.95 2.94
CA LYS A 121 -0.71 5.15 3.75
C LYS A 121 -2.11 5.71 3.55
N LEU A 122 -2.50 6.58 4.49
CA LEU A 122 -3.81 7.23 4.49
C LEU A 122 -3.97 8.22 3.33
N CYS A 123 -5.21 8.68 3.11
CA CYS A 123 -5.55 9.65 2.09
C CYS A 123 -4.61 10.87 2.05
N GLY A 124 -4.20 11.28 0.85
CA GLY A 124 -3.29 12.41 0.63
C GLY A 124 -1.80 12.07 0.75
N HIS A 125 -1.44 10.89 1.26
CA HIS A 125 -0.06 10.41 1.32
C HIS A 125 0.31 9.57 0.10
N ARG A 126 1.52 9.77 -0.42
CA ARG A 126 2.05 9.00 -1.55
C ARG A 126 2.13 7.50 -1.23
N GLY A 127 1.93 6.67 -2.26
CA GLY A 127 2.19 5.23 -2.21
C GLY A 127 3.68 4.87 -2.21
N GLU A 128 3.99 3.57 -2.17
CA GLU A 128 5.37 3.07 -2.20
C GLU A 128 5.97 3.07 -3.62
N PHE A 129 5.25 2.49 -4.58
CA PHE A 129 5.64 2.36 -5.99
C PHE A 129 4.47 1.93 -6.88
N ILE A 130 4.58 2.19 -8.19
CA ILE A 130 3.75 1.61 -9.24
C ILE A 130 4.45 0.36 -9.79
N GLN A 131 3.70 -0.73 -9.98
CA GLN A 131 4.16 -1.95 -10.62
C GLN A 131 3.51 -2.10 -11.99
N LEU A 132 4.34 -2.29 -13.02
CA LEU A 132 3.96 -2.72 -14.35
C LEU A 132 4.43 -4.16 -14.58
N SER A 133 3.71 -4.91 -15.40
CA SER A 133 4.21 -6.16 -15.98
C SER A 133 4.88 -5.87 -17.34
N SER A 134 5.83 -6.71 -17.72
CA SER A 134 6.38 -6.76 -19.08
C SER A 134 5.27 -6.91 -20.13
N GLN A 135 4.35 -7.86 -19.92
CA GLN A 135 3.24 -8.11 -20.85
C GLN A 135 2.33 -6.88 -21.06
N PHE A 136 2.10 -6.05 -20.04
CA PHE A 136 1.35 -4.80 -20.19
C PHE A 136 2.05 -3.81 -21.15
N LEU A 137 3.38 -3.82 -21.18
CA LEU A 137 4.17 -3.02 -22.13
C LEU A 137 4.18 -3.66 -23.53
N ASP A 138 4.18 -5.00 -23.64
CA ASP A 138 4.11 -5.70 -24.92
C ASP A 138 2.79 -5.42 -25.66
N GLU A 139 1.69 -5.31 -24.90
CA GLU A 139 0.34 -4.96 -25.40
C GLU A 139 0.22 -3.50 -25.89
N TRP A 140 1.26 -2.68 -25.73
CA TRP A 140 1.39 -1.39 -26.41
C TRP A 140 1.69 -1.53 -27.92
N SER A 141 2.09 -2.72 -28.37
CA SER A 141 2.23 -3.06 -29.79
C SER A 141 0.87 -2.94 -30.51
N PRO A 142 0.79 -2.28 -31.68
CA PRO A 142 -0.50 -1.85 -32.24
C PRO A 142 -1.30 -2.99 -32.87
N PRO A 143 -2.59 -3.10 -32.51
CA PRO A 143 -3.61 -3.22 -33.56
C PRO A 143 -4.48 -1.96 -33.73
N THR A 144 -4.69 -1.16 -32.68
CA THR A 144 -5.62 -0.01 -32.69
C THR A 144 -5.23 1.11 -31.71
N MET A 145 -5.36 2.37 -32.14
CA MET A 145 -5.07 3.56 -31.31
C MET A 145 -5.83 3.58 -29.97
N ALA A 146 -7.09 3.12 -29.96
CA ALA A 146 -7.94 3.10 -28.77
C ALA A 146 -7.36 2.31 -27.59
N LYS A 147 -6.53 1.28 -27.85
CA LYS A 147 -5.84 0.54 -26.77
C LYS A 147 -4.71 1.35 -26.14
N SER A 148 -3.95 2.10 -26.94
CA SER A 148 -2.85 2.95 -26.47
C SER A 148 -3.35 4.14 -25.63
N GLU A 149 -4.50 4.72 -25.98
CA GLU A 149 -5.15 5.71 -25.11
C GLU A 149 -5.55 5.09 -23.76
N SER A 150 -6.16 3.89 -23.77
CA SER A 150 -6.56 3.19 -22.55
C SER A 150 -5.40 2.91 -21.59
N SER A 151 -4.24 2.44 -22.05
CA SER A 151 -3.11 2.15 -21.14
C SER A 151 -2.45 3.41 -20.60
N ALA A 152 -2.48 4.53 -21.33
CA ALA A 152 -2.05 5.83 -20.81
C ALA A 152 -2.97 6.35 -19.69
N HIS A 153 -4.29 6.15 -19.85
CA HIS A 153 -5.26 6.50 -18.81
C HIS A 153 -5.09 5.62 -17.55
N VAL A 154 -4.88 4.30 -17.72
CA VAL A 154 -4.61 3.38 -16.61
C VAL A 154 -3.32 3.77 -15.87
N PHE A 155 -2.25 4.16 -16.59
CA PHE A 155 -1.04 4.65 -15.93
C PHE A 155 -1.28 5.96 -15.15
N VAL A 156 -2.10 6.89 -15.65
CA VAL A 156 -2.42 8.13 -14.91
C VAL A 156 -3.34 7.88 -13.71
N HIS A 157 -4.19 6.86 -13.77
CA HIS A 157 -4.95 6.34 -12.63
C HIS A 157 -4.00 5.83 -11.53
N GLU A 158 -3.07 4.93 -11.86
CA GLU A 158 -2.02 4.47 -10.92
C GLU A 158 -1.12 5.61 -10.42
N TRP A 159 -0.75 6.56 -11.29
CA TRP A 159 -0.01 7.75 -10.88
C TRP A 159 -0.75 8.58 -9.84
N ALA A 160 -2.07 8.69 -9.92
CA ALA A 160 -2.86 9.43 -8.94
C ALA A 160 -2.84 8.75 -7.57
N HIS A 161 -2.96 7.42 -7.51
CA HIS A 161 -2.75 6.65 -6.27
C HIS A 161 -1.33 6.86 -5.73
N TYR A 162 -0.32 6.75 -6.60
CA TYR A 162 1.08 6.86 -6.21
C TYR A 162 1.45 8.24 -5.68
N ARG A 163 1.20 9.31 -6.43
CA ARG A 163 1.69 10.66 -6.09
C ARG A 163 0.75 11.43 -5.17
N TYR A 164 -0.57 11.23 -5.30
CA TYR A 164 -1.58 12.08 -4.62
C TYR A 164 -2.28 11.39 -3.46
N GLY A 165 -2.17 10.07 -3.31
CA GLY A 165 -2.81 9.34 -2.21
C GLY A 165 -4.34 9.34 -2.30
N VAL A 166 -4.89 9.30 -3.51
CA VAL A 166 -6.33 9.06 -3.74
C VAL A 166 -6.61 7.56 -3.82
N PHE A 167 -7.89 7.18 -3.79
CA PHE A 167 -8.35 5.79 -3.89
C PHE A 167 -9.41 5.63 -5.00
N ASP A 168 -9.80 4.38 -5.24
CA ASP A 168 -10.80 4.03 -6.25
C ASP A 168 -12.16 4.65 -5.91
N GLU A 169 -12.79 5.24 -6.92
CA GLU A 169 -14.17 5.71 -6.87
C GLU A 169 -15.18 4.66 -7.40
N TYR A 170 -14.72 3.43 -7.65
CA TYR A 170 -15.53 2.24 -7.99
C TYR A 170 -15.51 1.17 -6.89
N GLY A 171 -16.45 0.23 -7.00
CA GLY A 171 -16.45 -1.05 -6.29
C GLY A 171 -16.38 -2.26 -7.22
N SER A 172 -16.25 -3.47 -6.66
CA SER A 172 -16.18 -4.73 -7.41
C SER A 172 -17.32 -5.69 -7.05
N ARG A 173 -17.48 -6.78 -7.82
CA ARG A 173 -18.54 -7.79 -7.55
C ARG A 173 -18.18 -8.76 -6.42
N ASP A 174 -16.89 -8.93 -6.16
CA ASP A 174 -16.36 -9.89 -5.19
C ASP A 174 -15.91 -9.20 -3.89
N ASP A 175 -16.13 -7.88 -3.79
CA ASP A 175 -15.86 -7.06 -2.61
C ASP A 175 -17.19 -6.68 -1.93
N ASP A 176 -17.47 -7.29 -0.78
CA ASP A 176 -18.66 -7.02 0.02
C ASP A 176 -18.59 -5.69 0.79
N GLU A 177 -17.40 -5.07 0.91
CA GLU A 177 -17.21 -3.78 1.56
C GLU A 177 -17.30 -2.61 0.57
N HIS A 178 -16.73 -2.81 -0.63
CA HIS A 178 -16.83 -1.88 -1.76
C HIS A 178 -17.54 -2.56 -2.95
N PRO A 179 -18.86 -2.81 -2.87
CA PRO A 179 -19.59 -3.55 -3.88
C PRO A 179 -19.78 -2.74 -5.16
N LEU A 180 -19.91 -3.40 -6.32
CA LEU A 180 -20.18 -2.74 -7.61
C LEU A 180 -21.52 -1.99 -7.63
N THR A 181 -22.53 -2.50 -6.91
CA THR A 181 -23.85 -1.87 -6.77
C THR A 181 -24.25 -1.79 -5.30
N TYR A 182 -25.02 -0.76 -4.95
CA TYR A 182 -25.46 -0.50 -3.57
C TYR A 182 -26.91 0.01 -3.52
N CYS A 183 -27.55 -0.12 -2.37
CA CYS A 183 -28.90 0.40 -2.13
C CYS A 183 -28.87 1.90 -1.78
N GLN A 184 -29.77 2.69 -2.35
CA GLN A 184 -30.05 4.05 -1.88
C GLN A 184 -31.56 4.30 -1.88
N GLY A 185 -32.19 4.16 -0.70
CA GLY A 185 -33.65 4.18 -0.61
C GLY A 185 -34.25 3.01 -1.41
N ASP A 186 -35.24 3.30 -2.25
CA ASP A 186 -35.94 2.30 -3.08
C ASP A 186 -35.16 1.82 -4.32
N LYS A 187 -33.91 2.25 -4.46
CA LYS A 187 -33.14 2.12 -5.70
C LYS A 187 -31.83 1.37 -5.55
N VAL A 188 -31.46 0.67 -6.61
CA VAL A 188 -30.14 0.11 -6.86
C VAL A 188 -29.35 1.09 -7.71
N LYS A 189 -28.14 1.46 -7.28
CA LYS A 189 -27.21 2.34 -8.01
C LYS A 189 -25.84 1.71 -8.19
N LEU A 190 -25.06 2.19 -9.15
CA LEU A 190 -23.64 1.87 -9.30
C LEU A 190 -22.83 2.56 -8.21
N ASN A 191 -21.95 1.83 -7.54
CA ASN A 191 -20.89 2.39 -6.71
C ASN A 191 -19.87 3.09 -7.61
N SER A 192 -20.12 4.37 -7.86
CA SER A 192 -19.47 5.17 -8.89
C SER A 192 -19.45 6.63 -8.50
N CYS A 193 -18.42 7.36 -8.94
CA CYS A 193 -18.41 8.80 -8.74
C CYS A 193 -19.52 9.51 -9.53
N SER A 194 -19.71 9.16 -10.81
CA SER A 194 -20.63 9.84 -11.70
C SER A 194 -21.97 9.10 -11.80
N GLU A 195 -23.01 9.61 -11.13
CA GLU A 195 -24.39 9.09 -11.24
C GLU A 195 -24.99 9.15 -12.66
N ARG A 196 -24.25 9.74 -13.63
CA ARG A 196 -24.64 9.86 -15.03
C ARG A 196 -24.34 8.59 -15.84
N ILE A 197 -23.53 7.68 -15.31
CA ILE A 197 -23.18 6.41 -15.93
C ILE A 197 -24.36 5.47 -15.80
N GLN A 198 -24.80 4.92 -16.93
CA GLN A 198 -25.92 3.99 -16.97
C GLN A 198 -25.39 2.56 -16.99
N PHE A 199 -26.20 1.62 -16.50
CA PHE A 199 -25.94 0.20 -16.61
C PHE A 199 -27.18 -0.55 -17.09
N MET A 200 -26.96 -1.76 -17.58
CA MET A 200 -28.01 -2.74 -17.86
C MET A 200 -27.67 -4.05 -17.15
N VAL A 201 -28.69 -4.70 -16.59
CA VAL A 201 -28.57 -6.01 -15.94
C VAL A 201 -29.21 -7.06 -16.85
N ASN A 202 -28.38 -7.91 -17.43
CA ASN A 202 -28.76 -8.98 -18.36
C ASN A 202 -28.46 -10.36 -17.75
N THR A 203 -29.07 -11.43 -18.28
CA THR A 203 -28.76 -12.82 -17.91
C THR A 203 -28.34 -13.62 -19.13
N SER A 204 -27.46 -14.60 -18.92
CA SER A 204 -26.96 -15.46 -20.00
C SER A 204 -27.99 -16.45 -20.55
N MET A 205 -29.01 -16.83 -19.74
CA MET A 205 -29.93 -17.94 -20.06
C MET A 205 -31.40 -17.72 -19.61
N SER A 206 -32.02 -16.58 -19.94
CA SER A 206 -33.48 -16.33 -19.85
C SER A 206 -34.14 -16.38 -18.46
N GLN A 207 -33.37 -16.51 -17.38
CA GLN A 207 -33.87 -16.33 -16.00
C GLN A 207 -33.89 -14.85 -15.60
N THR A 208 -34.67 -14.51 -14.57
CA THR A 208 -34.57 -13.20 -13.90
C THR A 208 -33.26 -13.13 -13.12
N CYS A 209 -32.60 -11.97 -13.15
CA CYS A 209 -31.38 -11.78 -12.38
C CYS A 209 -31.71 -11.77 -10.88
N GLY A 210 -31.03 -12.64 -10.11
CA GLY A 210 -31.14 -12.66 -8.66
C GLY A 210 -30.42 -11.46 -8.04
N MET A 211 -31.03 -10.86 -7.03
CA MET A 211 -30.42 -9.79 -6.25
C MET A 211 -30.41 -10.14 -4.77
N ARG A 212 -29.31 -9.84 -4.08
CA ARG A 212 -29.18 -10.01 -2.62
C ARG A 212 -29.81 -8.81 -1.89
N LYS A 213 -30.11 -8.98 -0.60
CA LYS A 213 -30.67 -7.93 0.28
C LYS A 213 -29.82 -6.64 0.34
N ASN A 214 -28.52 -6.71 0.06
CA ASN A 214 -27.58 -5.58 0.00
C ASN A 214 -27.48 -4.90 -1.38
N CYS A 215 -28.41 -5.20 -2.31
CA CYS A 215 -28.45 -4.70 -3.68
C CYS A 215 -27.25 -5.09 -4.57
N GLN A 216 -26.49 -6.13 -4.18
CA GLN A 216 -25.57 -6.83 -5.09
C GLN A 216 -26.35 -7.80 -5.98
N PHE A 217 -26.00 -7.90 -7.25
CA PHE A 217 -26.51 -8.92 -8.15
C PHE A 217 -25.72 -10.23 -8.04
N THR A 218 -26.40 -11.37 -8.27
CA THR A 218 -25.76 -12.69 -8.26
C THR A 218 -24.77 -12.85 -9.42
N LYS A 219 -23.81 -13.78 -9.28
CA LYS A 219 -22.65 -13.89 -10.20
C LYS A 219 -23.03 -14.27 -11.63
N ASP A 220 -24.19 -14.90 -11.84
CA ASP A 220 -24.77 -15.27 -13.13
C ASP A 220 -25.37 -14.08 -13.91
N CYS A 221 -25.61 -12.94 -13.25
CA CYS A 221 -26.04 -11.72 -13.91
C CYS A 221 -24.86 -11.03 -14.62
N LEU A 222 -25.06 -10.59 -15.86
CA LEU A 222 -24.14 -9.70 -16.57
C LEU A 222 -24.53 -8.24 -16.30
N ILE A 223 -23.55 -7.37 -16.02
CA ILE A 223 -23.76 -5.93 -15.88
C ILE A 223 -22.92 -5.24 -16.94
N GLU A 224 -23.58 -4.53 -17.83
CA GLU A 224 -22.98 -3.80 -18.97
C GLU A 224 -23.11 -2.30 -18.70
N PHE A 225 -22.07 -1.51 -19.00
CA PHE A 225 -22.04 -0.07 -18.76
C PHE A 225 -22.29 0.73 -20.04
N PHE A 226 -23.02 1.83 -19.93
CA PHE A 226 -23.46 2.66 -21.06
C PHE A 226 -23.23 4.14 -20.78
N SER A 227 -22.69 4.85 -21.79
CA SER A 227 -22.60 6.31 -21.79
C SER A 227 -23.70 6.89 -22.68
N PRO A 228 -24.55 7.83 -22.20
CA PRO A 228 -25.65 8.36 -23.00
C PRO A 228 -25.16 9.20 -24.20
N MET A 229 -25.65 8.90 -25.41
CA MET A 229 -25.33 9.65 -26.65
C MET A 229 -25.49 11.17 -26.54
N ASN A 230 -26.41 11.66 -25.70
CA ASN A 230 -26.74 13.07 -25.61
C ASN A 230 -25.84 13.87 -24.64
N TYR A 231 -25.01 13.21 -23.82
CA TYR A 231 -24.10 13.88 -22.90
C TYR A 231 -22.87 13.01 -22.58
N THR A 232 -21.67 13.56 -22.77
CA THR A 232 -20.43 12.91 -22.36
C THR A 232 -20.30 12.80 -20.84
N VAL A 233 -19.81 11.64 -20.40
CA VAL A 233 -19.30 11.42 -19.04
C VAL A 233 -17.81 11.75 -19.07
N GLU A 234 -17.41 12.85 -18.41
CA GLU A 234 -16.03 13.36 -18.42
C GLU A 234 -15.17 12.87 -17.25
N SER A 235 -15.78 12.33 -16.20
CA SER A 235 -15.12 11.84 -14.99
C SER A 235 -15.74 10.51 -14.52
N SER A 236 -15.04 9.66 -13.77
CA SER A 236 -13.71 9.88 -13.17
C SER A 236 -12.66 8.92 -13.71
N ILE A 237 -11.43 9.43 -13.85
CA ILE A 237 -10.22 8.61 -14.04
C ILE A 237 -10.08 7.57 -12.92
N MET A 238 -10.56 7.89 -11.71
CA MET A 238 -10.57 6.96 -10.57
C MET A 238 -11.77 6.01 -10.55
N PHE A 239 -12.63 6.02 -11.58
CA PHE A 239 -13.78 5.14 -11.72
C PHE A 239 -13.62 4.16 -12.90
N MET A 240 -13.33 4.67 -14.10
CA MET A 240 -13.19 3.86 -15.32
C MET A 240 -12.12 4.47 -16.24
N PRO A 241 -10.82 4.27 -15.94
CA PRO A 241 -9.74 4.89 -16.73
C PRO A 241 -9.76 4.45 -18.21
N TYR A 242 -10.21 3.23 -18.50
CA TYR A 242 -10.27 2.65 -19.85
C TYR A 242 -11.30 3.27 -20.81
N VAL A 243 -12.07 4.27 -20.39
CA VAL A 243 -13.12 4.90 -21.23
C VAL A 243 -12.61 6.19 -21.86
N SER A 244 -12.56 6.24 -23.19
CA SER A 244 -11.99 7.36 -23.96
C SER A 244 -12.63 8.73 -23.69
N ASN A 245 -13.91 8.77 -23.28
CA ASN A 245 -14.60 10.02 -22.94
C ASN A 245 -14.25 10.56 -21.54
N ILE A 246 -13.69 9.71 -20.66
CA ILE A 246 -13.25 10.12 -19.33
C ILE A 246 -11.89 10.78 -19.46
N SER A 247 -11.79 12.03 -18.98
CA SER A 247 -10.61 12.87 -19.14
C SER A 247 -10.25 13.66 -17.89
N TYR A 248 -11.02 13.54 -16.81
CA TYR A 248 -10.85 14.33 -15.59
C TYR A 248 -11.11 13.51 -14.33
N PHE A 249 -10.53 13.95 -13.23
CA PHE A 249 -10.91 13.56 -11.88
C PHE A 249 -12.31 14.10 -11.53
N CYS A 250 -12.95 13.51 -10.53
CA CYS A 250 -14.21 14.03 -10.00
C CYS A 250 -13.97 15.27 -9.13
N ASP A 251 -14.87 16.25 -9.24
CA ASP A 251 -14.80 17.53 -8.53
C ASP A 251 -16.16 17.92 -7.92
N ASP A 252 -16.17 18.90 -7.01
CA ASP A 252 -17.37 19.27 -6.25
C ASP A 252 -18.16 20.44 -6.86
N ILE A 253 -17.77 20.93 -8.04
CA ILE A 253 -18.21 22.24 -8.58
C ILE A 253 -18.90 22.09 -9.94
N LYS A 254 -18.32 21.30 -10.85
CA LYS A 254 -18.80 21.17 -12.22
C LYS A 254 -19.89 20.11 -12.30
N ARG A 255 -21.09 20.51 -12.72
CA ARG A 255 -22.28 19.63 -12.82
C ARG A 255 -22.08 18.35 -13.64
N ASN A 256 -21.13 18.32 -14.58
CA ASN A 256 -20.79 17.13 -15.37
C ASN A 256 -19.70 16.23 -14.75
N ARG A 257 -19.08 16.66 -13.65
CA ARG A 257 -18.00 15.95 -12.93
C ARG A 257 -18.26 15.77 -11.42
N LEU A 258 -19.47 16.14 -10.98
CA LEU A 258 -19.88 16.21 -9.59
C LEU A 258 -19.61 14.90 -8.85
N HIS A 259 -18.91 14.99 -7.73
CA HIS A 259 -18.55 13.85 -6.91
C HIS A 259 -19.73 13.29 -6.09
N ASN A 260 -19.84 11.97 -6.01
CA ASN A 260 -20.84 11.24 -5.22
C ASN A 260 -20.23 10.76 -3.90
N SER A 261 -20.36 11.58 -2.85
CA SER A 261 -19.87 11.29 -1.49
C SER A 261 -20.73 10.29 -0.69
N PHE A 262 -21.82 9.78 -1.26
CA PHE A 262 -22.64 8.72 -0.67
C PHE A 262 -22.16 7.31 -1.06
N ALA A 263 -21.54 7.16 -2.23
CA ALA A 263 -21.14 5.86 -2.77
C ALA A 263 -20.16 5.11 -1.82
N PRO A 264 -20.33 3.80 -1.56
CA PRO A 264 -19.46 3.03 -0.68
C PRO A 264 -18.15 2.61 -1.39
N ASN A 265 -17.44 3.55 -2.01
CA ASN A 265 -16.14 3.30 -2.64
C ASN A 265 -14.98 3.57 -1.67
N LYS A 266 -13.77 3.17 -2.07
CA LYS A 266 -12.55 3.35 -1.27
C LYS A 266 -12.27 4.83 -1.03
N GLN A 267 -12.41 5.69 -2.05
CA GLN A 267 -12.23 7.14 -1.92
C GLN A 267 -13.07 7.73 -0.77
N ASN A 268 -14.37 7.42 -0.72
CA ASN A 268 -15.26 7.97 0.31
C ASN A 268 -14.96 7.39 1.70
N LYS A 269 -14.64 6.09 1.79
CA LYS A 269 -14.21 5.46 3.04
C LYS A 269 -12.92 6.09 3.58
N PHE A 270 -11.91 6.28 2.73
CA PHE A 270 -10.56 6.62 3.17
C PHE A 270 -10.24 8.12 3.16
N CYS A 271 -10.86 8.91 2.28
CA CYS A 271 -10.70 10.37 2.15
C CYS A 271 -11.88 11.16 2.75
N ASP A 272 -12.60 10.57 3.71
CA ASP A 272 -13.70 11.20 4.45
C ASP A 272 -14.89 11.72 3.61
N GLY A 273 -15.00 11.30 2.34
CA GLY A 273 -16.03 11.76 1.39
C GLY A 273 -15.59 12.97 0.55
N MET A 274 -14.30 13.32 0.55
CA MET A 274 -13.72 14.33 -0.34
C MET A 274 -13.56 13.80 -1.76
N SER A 275 -13.83 14.66 -2.76
CA SER A 275 -13.59 14.34 -4.16
C SER A 275 -12.10 14.08 -4.44
N THR A 276 -11.83 13.25 -5.45
CA THR A 276 -10.46 12.97 -5.90
C THR A 276 -9.71 14.25 -6.29
N TRP A 277 -10.39 15.20 -6.95
CA TRP A 277 -9.81 16.52 -7.26
C TRP A 277 -9.53 17.38 -6.03
N GLN A 278 -10.40 17.34 -5.00
CA GLN A 278 -10.16 18.05 -3.74
C GLN A 278 -8.88 17.55 -3.07
N VAL A 279 -8.65 16.23 -3.01
CA VAL A 279 -7.42 15.65 -2.43
C VAL A 279 -6.18 16.06 -3.24
N ILE A 280 -6.24 15.97 -4.57
CA ILE A 280 -5.15 16.38 -5.47
C ILE A 280 -4.78 17.86 -5.26
N MET A 281 -5.76 18.75 -5.17
CA MET A 281 -5.51 20.19 -4.97
C MET A 281 -4.97 20.57 -3.59
N HIS A 282 -5.11 19.72 -2.56
CA HIS A 282 -4.49 19.93 -1.24
C HIS A 282 -3.05 19.42 -1.14
N ASN A 283 -2.63 18.56 -2.08
CA ASN A 283 -1.29 18.00 -2.16
C ASN A 283 -0.23 19.11 -2.33
N GLU A 284 0.95 18.90 -1.76
CA GLU A 284 2.01 19.93 -1.73
C GLU A 284 2.49 20.32 -3.12
N ASP A 285 2.48 19.37 -4.07
CA ASP A 285 2.81 19.58 -5.48
C ASP A 285 2.01 20.75 -6.07
N PHE A 286 0.75 20.93 -5.67
CA PHE A 286 -0.17 21.92 -6.27
C PHE A 286 -0.14 23.29 -5.57
N ARG A 287 0.44 23.41 -4.37
CA ARG A 287 0.40 24.65 -3.57
C ARG A 287 1.22 25.80 -4.14
N LYS A 288 2.23 25.50 -4.96
CA LYS A 288 3.20 26.48 -5.50
C LYS A 288 3.24 26.53 -7.04
N LEU A 289 2.30 25.87 -7.72
CA LEU A 289 2.29 25.83 -9.19
C LEU A 289 1.86 27.16 -9.82
N PRO A 290 2.26 27.41 -11.08
CA PRO A 290 1.68 28.46 -11.89
C PRO A 290 0.16 28.29 -12.09
N LEU A 291 -0.45 29.33 -12.64
CA LEU A 291 -1.83 29.25 -13.14
C LEU A 291 -1.93 28.17 -14.24
N PRO A 292 -3.05 27.44 -14.32
CA PRO A 292 -3.24 26.39 -15.30
C PRO A 292 -3.13 26.91 -16.75
N ASP A 293 -2.33 26.24 -17.58
CA ASP A 293 -2.14 26.53 -19.00
C ASP A 293 -2.45 25.30 -19.86
N MET A 294 -3.68 25.25 -20.38
CA MET A 294 -4.12 24.19 -21.30
C MET A 294 -3.52 24.27 -22.71
N ALA A 295 -2.88 25.40 -23.08
CA ALA A 295 -2.28 25.60 -24.39
C ALA A 295 -0.79 25.21 -24.43
N LYS A 296 -0.15 25.03 -23.26
CA LYS A 296 1.23 24.57 -23.13
C LYS A 296 1.43 23.23 -23.86
N SER A 297 2.40 23.22 -24.78
CA SER A 297 2.93 21.97 -25.32
C SER A 297 3.81 21.29 -24.28
N VAL A 298 3.60 20.00 -24.06
CA VAL A 298 4.34 19.20 -23.07
C VAL A 298 5.16 18.14 -23.80
N GLU A 299 6.46 18.08 -23.47
CA GLU A 299 7.38 17.07 -23.98
C GLU A 299 8.03 16.32 -22.82
N THR A 300 8.21 15.01 -23.01
CA THR A 300 8.87 14.12 -22.05
C THR A 300 10.22 13.71 -22.60
N THR A 301 11.27 14.04 -21.84
CA THR A 301 12.66 13.64 -22.11
C THR A 301 12.99 12.35 -21.36
N PHE A 302 13.89 11.55 -21.95
CA PHE A 302 14.25 10.23 -21.45
C PHE A 302 15.76 10.06 -21.37
N GLU A 303 16.22 9.45 -20.28
CA GLU A 303 17.58 8.96 -20.10
C GLU A 303 17.52 7.43 -19.90
N VAL A 304 18.44 6.68 -20.48
CA VAL A 304 18.61 5.24 -20.20
C VAL A 304 19.92 5.05 -19.45
N VAL A 305 19.87 4.41 -18.30
CA VAL A 305 21.03 4.15 -17.44
C VAL A 305 21.16 2.65 -17.18
N SER A 306 22.39 2.18 -17.04
CA SER A 306 22.72 0.80 -16.72
C SER A 306 23.72 0.74 -15.58
N ARG A 307 23.65 -0.33 -14.79
CA ARG A 307 24.60 -0.55 -13.69
C ARG A 307 26.01 -0.79 -14.22
N ASP A 308 26.99 -0.15 -13.60
CA ASP A 308 28.40 -0.47 -13.79
C ASP A 308 29.02 -0.77 -12.43
N ASP A 309 29.23 -2.05 -12.14
CA ASP A 309 29.78 -2.54 -10.88
C ASP A 309 31.25 -2.12 -10.64
N SER A 310 31.94 -1.59 -11.65
CA SER A 310 33.28 -1.00 -11.48
C SER A 310 33.22 0.39 -10.82
N LEU A 311 32.12 1.13 -11.04
CA LEU A 311 31.89 2.45 -10.47
C LEU A 311 31.32 2.30 -9.05
N LYS A 312 32.14 2.56 -8.02
CA LYS A 312 31.70 2.39 -6.62
C LYS A 312 30.96 3.63 -6.07
N PRO A 313 29.93 3.42 -5.22
CA PRO A 313 29.34 4.44 -4.35
C PRO A 313 30.37 5.38 -3.70
N VAL A 314 30.19 6.70 -3.82
CA VAL A 314 31.03 7.70 -3.13
C VAL A 314 30.30 8.22 -1.90
N VAL A 315 30.97 8.13 -0.74
CA VAL A 315 30.52 8.66 0.55
C VAL A 315 31.57 9.61 1.12
N VAL A 316 31.15 10.78 1.59
CA VAL A 316 32.01 11.73 2.30
C VAL A 316 31.45 12.00 3.68
N LEU A 317 32.22 11.67 4.72
CA LEU A 317 31.92 12.07 6.09
C LEU A 317 32.46 13.49 6.30
N VAL A 318 31.58 14.43 6.63
CA VAL A 318 31.91 15.84 6.93
C VAL A 318 31.70 16.05 8.42
N LEU A 319 32.79 16.13 9.18
CA LEU A 319 32.76 15.96 10.63
C LEU A 319 33.20 17.24 11.35
N ASP A 320 32.31 17.75 12.19
CA ASP A 320 32.59 18.88 13.06
C ASP A 320 33.59 18.51 14.16
N VAL A 321 34.64 19.30 14.30
CA VAL A 321 35.64 19.20 15.38
C VAL A 321 35.83 20.55 16.08
N SER A 322 34.81 21.40 16.08
CA SER A 322 34.81 22.69 16.78
C SER A 322 34.82 22.57 18.31
N GLY A 323 35.03 23.69 19.00
CA GLY A 323 35.13 23.74 20.46
C GLY A 323 33.82 23.39 21.17
N SER A 324 32.68 23.68 20.55
CA SER A 324 31.34 23.30 21.05
C SER A 324 31.17 21.77 21.12
N MET A 325 31.81 21.02 20.22
CA MET A 325 31.79 19.55 20.21
C MET A 325 32.45 18.90 21.44
N PHE A 326 33.18 19.67 22.26
CA PHE A 326 33.65 19.21 23.58
C PHE A 326 32.50 19.13 24.61
N LYS A 327 31.51 20.04 24.51
CA LYS A 327 30.36 20.09 25.41
C LYS A 327 29.53 18.82 25.27
N HIS A 328 29.06 18.29 26.40
CA HIS A 328 28.26 17.04 26.44
C HIS A 328 28.90 15.85 25.69
N HIS A 329 30.22 15.92 25.46
CA HIS A 329 31.02 14.90 24.80
C HIS A 329 30.63 14.58 23.35
N ARG A 330 30.04 15.53 22.60
CA ARG A 330 29.56 15.33 21.22
C ARG A 330 30.62 14.71 20.30
N LEU A 331 31.88 15.11 20.43
CA LEU A 331 32.98 14.52 19.66
C LEU A 331 33.17 13.01 19.93
N ASP A 332 32.97 12.54 21.18
CA ASP A 332 33.04 11.11 21.49
C ASP A 332 31.88 10.35 20.81
N TYR A 333 30.67 10.91 20.84
CA TYR A 333 29.49 10.35 20.14
C TYR A 333 29.71 10.29 18.62
N LEU A 334 30.24 11.35 18.01
CA LEU A 334 30.60 11.40 16.60
C LEU A 334 31.67 10.34 16.26
N LYS A 335 32.72 10.22 17.07
CA LYS A 335 33.80 9.23 16.87
C LYS A 335 33.30 7.80 16.92
N GLU A 336 32.52 7.44 17.95
CA GLU A 336 31.98 6.08 18.05
C GLU A 336 31.02 5.78 16.90
N THR A 337 30.18 6.75 16.50
CA THR A 337 29.29 6.62 15.34
C THR A 337 30.08 6.34 14.06
N ALA A 338 31.06 7.20 13.74
CA ALA A 338 31.82 7.08 12.49
C ALA A 338 32.61 5.76 12.45
N LYS A 339 33.25 5.35 13.56
CA LYS A 339 33.90 4.03 13.67
C LYS A 339 32.89 2.88 13.54
N GLY A 340 31.72 2.99 14.18
CA GLY A 340 30.64 2.01 14.08
C GLY A 340 30.18 1.79 12.64
N TYR A 341 29.91 2.88 11.92
CA TYR A 341 29.61 2.85 10.49
C TYR A 341 30.75 2.19 9.68
N ILE A 342 31.98 2.70 9.81
CA ILE A 342 33.16 2.21 9.07
C ILE A 342 33.42 0.71 9.33
N ARG A 343 33.10 0.16 10.50
CA ARG A 343 33.23 -1.29 10.76
C ARG A 343 32.20 -2.15 10.01
N HIS A 344 30.99 -1.65 9.74
CA HIS A 344 29.89 -2.46 9.21
C HIS A 344 29.70 -2.37 7.68
N VAL A 345 30.31 -1.38 7.01
CA VAL A 345 30.36 -1.26 5.54
C VAL A 345 30.96 -2.54 4.91
N PRO A 346 30.29 -3.22 3.97
CA PRO A 346 30.86 -4.37 3.26
C PRO A 346 32.14 -4.02 2.49
N ASP A 347 33.09 -4.95 2.39
CA ASP A 347 34.34 -4.73 1.64
C ASP A 347 34.08 -4.39 0.18
N ASN A 348 34.83 -3.40 -0.35
CA ASN A 348 34.74 -2.90 -1.72
C ASN A 348 33.34 -2.45 -2.16
N SER A 349 32.43 -2.16 -1.21
CA SER A 349 31.08 -1.68 -1.52
C SER A 349 31.01 -0.16 -1.74
N ILE A 350 31.89 0.63 -1.12
CA ILE A 350 31.94 2.09 -1.26
C ILE A 350 33.39 2.59 -1.38
N GLN A 351 33.54 3.79 -1.92
CA GLN A 351 34.69 4.66 -1.67
C GLN A 351 34.32 5.71 -0.61
N LEU A 352 35.20 5.89 0.36
CA LEU A 352 35.00 6.75 1.52
C LEU A 352 36.08 7.85 1.56
N ALA A 353 35.64 9.07 1.86
CA ALA A 353 36.52 10.16 2.27
C ALA A 353 36.08 10.74 3.62
N ILE A 354 37.02 11.40 4.31
CA ILE A 354 36.76 12.07 5.60
C ILE A 354 37.27 13.51 5.50
N VAL A 355 36.37 14.47 5.63
CA VAL A 355 36.65 15.90 5.78
C VAL A 355 36.28 16.29 7.20
N VAL A 356 37.10 17.12 7.84
CA VAL A 356 36.81 17.66 9.17
C VAL A 356 36.92 19.17 9.18
N PHE A 357 36.13 19.84 10.00
CA PHE A 357 36.10 21.31 10.04
C PHE A 357 36.01 21.88 11.46
N GLU A 358 36.63 23.05 11.62
CA GLU A 358 36.61 23.95 12.77
C GLU A 358 36.45 25.38 12.20
N SER A 359 37.26 26.38 12.58
CA SER A 359 37.36 27.66 11.87
C SER A 359 37.67 27.52 10.36
N THR A 360 38.36 26.44 9.97
CA THR A 360 38.65 26.05 8.58
C THR A 360 38.33 24.57 8.35
N ALA A 361 38.35 24.12 7.09
CA ALA A 361 38.20 22.71 6.74
C ALA A 361 39.53 22.08 6.34
N ARG A 362 39.61 20.76 6.48
CA ARG A 362 40.71 19.95 5.95
C ARG A 362 40.28 18.53 5.61
N ILE A 363 40.87 18.00 4.55
CA ILE A 363 40.77 16.59 4.15
C ILE A 363 41.57 15.74 5.15
N ALA A 364 40.89 14.95 5.98
CA ALA A 364 41.50 14.06 6.96
C ALA A 364 41.80 12.66 6.39
N SER A 365 41.04 12.22 5.40
CA SER A 365 41.37 11.09 4.53
C SER A 365 40.84 11.33 3.13
N CYS A 366 41.69 11.13 2.12
CA CYS A 366 41.30 11.18 0.71
C CYS A 366 40.39 10.00 0.34
N LEU A 367 39.70 10.10 -0.79
CA LEU A 367 38.81 9.07 -1.30
C LEU A 367 39.59 7.75 -1.56
N LYS A 368 39.22 6.68 -0.83
CA LYS A 368 39.76 5.31 -0.97
C LYS A 368 38.61 4.29 -0.88
N PRO A 369 38.72 3.08 -1.46
CA PRO A 369 37.78 1.99 -1.16
C PRO A 369 37.81 1.63 0.33
N VAL A 370 36.70 1.10 0.86
CA VAL A 370 36.63 0.52 2.21
C VAL A 370 36.81 -1.00 2.13
N ASP A 371 37.92 -1.50 2.63
CA ASP A 371 38.30 -2.93 2.64
C ASP A 371 39.16 -3.25 3.89
N ASP A 372 39.50 -4.53 4.08
CA ASP A 372 40.36 -5.00 5.19
C ASP A 372 41.70 -4.26 5.35
N THR A 373 42.24 -3.65 4.29
CA THR A 373 43.51 -2.92 4.32
C THR A 373 43.35 -1.44 4.69
N THR A 374 42.25 -0.81 4.27
CA THR A 374 41.99 0.63 4.46
C THR A 374 41.12 0.95 5.68
N ARG A 375 40.30 -0.01 6.13
CA ARG A 375 39.34 0.17 7.24
C ARG A 375 40.03 0.57 8.54
N GLY A 376 41.22 0.04 8.82
CA GLY A 376 42.07 0.44 9.94
C GLY A 376 42.50 1.90 9.87
N ASP A 377 43.04 2.35 8.72
CA ASP A 377 43.46 3.75 8.49
C ASP A 377 42.32 4.73 8.81
N PHE A 378 41.11 4.46 8.32
CA PHE A 378 39.95 5.33 8.54
C PHE A 378 39.56 5.38 10.02
N ILE A 379 39.55 4.25 10.73
CA ILE A 379 39.28 4.18 12.17
C ILE A 379 40.33 4.97 12.98
N ASP A 380 41.61 4.86 12.61
CA ASP A 380 42.70 5.60 13.25
C ASP A 380 42.65 7.11 12.98
N VAL A 381 42.16 7.54 11.81
CA VAL A 381 41.88 8.96 11.54
C VAL A 381 40.79 9.49 12.49
N ILE A 382 39.67 8.77 12.62
CA ILE A 382 38.57 9.16 13.52
C ILE A 382 39.02 9.17 14.98
N GLN A 383 39.76 8.15 15.43
CA GLN A 383 40.21 8.03 16.81
C GLN A 383 41.06 9.24 17.25
N ARG A 384 41.88 9.79 16.34
CA ARG A 384 42.81 10.91 16.57
C ARG A 384 42.18 12.31 16.50
N LEU A 385 40.89 12.45 16.19
CA LEU A 385 40.25 13.78 16.16
C LEU A 385 40.24 14.47 17.54
N THR A 386 40.34 15.80 17.57
CA THR A 386 40.35 16.63 18.79
C THR A 386 39.61 17.93 18.53
N CYS A 387 38.91 18.47 19.52
CA CYS A 387 38.24 19.76 19.41
C CYS A 387 39.25 20.91 19.19
N LEU A 388 38.89 21.87 18.35
CA LEU A 388 39.64 23.10 18.04
C LEU A 388 38.67 24.30 18.02
N ASP A 389 39.14 25.52 18.23
CA ASP A 389 38.25 26.69 18.35
C ASP A 389 37.63 27.12 17.01
N GLY A 390 36.36 27.56 17.07
CA GLY A 390 35.59 28.10 15.94
C GLY A 390 34.93 27.04 15.04
N THR A 391 34.01 27.51 14.18
CA THR A 391 33.21 26.66 13.30
C THR A 391 32.86 27.37 11.98
N CYS A 392 33.19 26.73 10.86
CA CYS A 392 32.87 27.10 9.48
C CYS A 392 32.28 25.90 8.74
N THR A 393 30.96 25.75 8.81
CA THR A 393 30.25 24.62 8.18
C THR A 393 30.31 24.71 6.66
N SER A 394 30.29 25.92 6.09
CA SER A 394 30.43 26.11 4.65
C SER A 394 31.80 25.63 4.13
N CYS A 395 32.88 25.88 4.88
CA CYS A 395 34.22 25.39 4.55
C CYS A 395 34.24 23.86 4.41
N GLY A 396 33.65 23.14 5.38
CA GLY A 396 33.61 21.67 5.37
C GLY A 396 32.86 21.09 4.17
N LEU A 397 31.78 21.75 3.76
CA LEU A 397 30.98 21.37 2.60
C LEU A 397 31.69 21.65 1.26
N TYR A 398 32.38 22.79 1.13
CA TYR A 398 33.18 23.09 -0.06
C TYR A 398 34.36 22.12 -0.20
N ASP A 399 35.12 21.86 0.87
CA ASP A 399 36.22 20.90 0.86
C ASP A 399 35.72 19.49 0.47
N ALA A 400 34.59 19.05 1.03
CA ALA A 400 33.96 17.79 0.64
C ALA A 400 33.61 17.73 -0.85
N LEU A 401 33.14 18.83 -1.44
CA LEU A 401 32.90 18.93 -2.89
C LEU A 401 34.20 18.88 -3.71
N THR A 402 35.33 19.38 -3.18
CA THR A 402 36.64 19.28 -3.86
C THR A 402 37.22 17.87 -3.85
N VAL A 403 36.96 17.07 -2.82
CA VAL A 403 37.46 15.69 -2.71
C VAL A 403 36.84 14.76 -3.76
N VAL A 404 35.61 15.04 -4.18
CA VAL A 404 34.90 14.20 -5.16
C VAL A 404 35.20 14.68 -6.60
N PRO A 405 35.74 13.79 -7.48
CA PRO A 405 35.95 14.10 -8.89
C PRO A 405 34.67 14.61 -9.57
N TYR A 406 34.79 15.55 -10.51
CA TYR A 406 33.62 16.22 -11.11
C TYR A 406 32.58 15.22 -11.65
N ASP A 407 33.05 14.20 -12.39
CA ASP A 407 32.22 13.15 -12.99
C ASP A 407 31.63 12.15 -11.97
N SER A 408 32.00 12.25 -10.69
CA SER A 408 31.55 11.41 -9.57
C SER A 408 30.84 12.18 -8.46
N ARG A 409 30.69 13.51 -8.58
CA ARG A 409 29.94 14.35 -7.61
C ARG A 409 28.46 14.00 -7.60
N GLU A 410 27.94 13.69 -8.77
CA GLU A 410 26.53 13.47 -8.99
C GLU A 410 26.06 12.17 -8.33
N GLY A 411 25.25 12.31 -7.27
CA GLY A 411 24.83 11.19 -6.42
C GLY A 411 25.83 10.85 -5.31
N ALA A 412 26.91 11.60 -5.10
CA ALA A 412 27.74 11.43 -3.91
C ALA A 412 26.91 11.68 -2.63
N ALA A 413 27.07 10.82 -1.62
CA ALA A 413 26.35 10.90 -0.36
C ALA A 413 27.22 11.61 0.69
N PHE A 414 26.84 12.83 1.08
CA PHE A 414 27.56 13.58 2.11
C PHE A 414 26.84 13.40 3.45
N VAL A 415 27.58 13.06 4.49
CA VAL A 415 27.05 12.91 5.85
C VAL A 415 27.70 13.95 6.76
N LEU A 416 26.97 15.03 7.03
CA LEU A 416 27.40 16.14 7.87
C LEU A 416 27.00 15.87 9.33
N MET A 417 27.98 15.69 10.23
CA MET A 417 27.75 15.56 11.68
C MET A 417 28.27 16.81 12.39
N SER A 418 27.40 17.56 13.06
CA SER A 418 27.73 18.85 13.70
C SER A 418 26.78 19.14 14.88
N ASP A 419 27.15 20.02 15.80
CA ASP A 419 26.20 20.57 16.79
C ASP A 419 25.53 21.89 16.33
N GLY A 420 26.01 22.46 15.22
CA GLY A 420 25.40 23.59 14.53
C GLY A 420 25.62 24.95 15.20
N GLU A 421 26.58 25.08 16.13
CA GLU A 421 27.15 26.39 16.44
C GLU A 421 27.95 26.91 15.21
N TYR A 422 27.76 28.17 14.83
CA TYR A 422 28.52 28.82 13.77
C TYR A 422 29.00 30.20 14.23
N GLN A 423 30.27 30.54 13.96
CA GLN A 423 30.84 31.85 14.32
C GLN A 423 31.07 32.76 13.12
N THR A 424 31.41 32.18 11.95
CA THR A 424 31.67 32.92 10.72
C THR A 424 31.30 32.05 9.53
N ASP A 425 30.25 32.40 8.79
CA ASP A 425 29.93 31.74 7.52
C ASP A 425 29.53 32.78 6.47
N TRP A 426 30.15 32.68 5.29
CA TRP A 426 29.48 33.10 4.07
C TRP A 426 28.24 32.23 3.89
N SER A 427 27.14 32.81 3.40
CA SER A 427 25.79 32.22 3.43
C SER A 427 25.76 30.69 3.27
N ILE A 428 25.35 29.97 4.32
CA ILE A 428 25.12 28.52 4.31
C ILE A 428 24.15 28.13 3.18
N ALA A 429 23.17 28.99 2.87
CA ALA A 429 22.26 28.78 1.76
C ALA A 429 22.95 28.81 0.38
N SER A 430 24.08 29.53 0.25
CA SER A 430 24.92 29.50 -0.96
C SER A 430 25.61 28.14 -1.12
N ALA A 431 26.23 27.62 -0.04
CA ALA A 431 26.86 26.31 -0.05
C ALA A 431 25.83 25.20 -0.35
N ALA A 432 24.66 25.26 0.28
CA ALA A 432 23.56 24.33 0.01
C ALA A 432 23.05 24.42 -1.44
N HIS A 433 23.01 25.62 -2.04
CA HIS A 433 22.60 25.79 -3.43
C HIS A 433 23.65 25.24 -4.41
N GLU A 434 24.94 25.53 -4.21
CA GLU A 434 26.02 25.00 -5.05
C GLU A 434 26.11 23.46 -4.98
N LEU A 435 25.88 22.88 -3.81
CA LEU A 435 25.75 21.43 -3.64
C LEU A 435 24.53 20.85 -4.37
N ALA A 436 23.40 21.55 -4.37
CA ALA A 436 22.21 21.16 -5.13
C ALA A 436 22.42 21.28 -6.64
N GLU A 437 23.12 22.31 -7.12
CA GLU A 437 23.54 22.45 -8.53
C GLU A 437 24.52 21.32 -8.94
N ALA A 438 25.43 20.94 -8.05
CA ALA A 438 26.31 19.77 -8.19
C ALA A 438 25.59 18.42 -7.97
N LYS A 439 24.30 18.43 -7.61
CA LYS A 439 23.45 17.26 -7.31
C LYS A 439 24.05 16.30 -6.28
N VAL A 440 24.73 16.87 -5.29
CA VAL A 440 25.19 16.17 -4.09
C VAL A 440 24.04 16.18 -3.09
N LYS A 441 23.73 15.02 -2.50
CA LYS A 441 22.76 14.93 -1.41
C LYS A 441 23.50 15.03 -0.08
N VAL A 442 23.15 16.03 0.74
CA VAL A 442 23.69 16.17 2.09
C VAL A 442 22.66 15.67 3.10
N THR A 443 23.01 14.58 3.78
CA THR A 443 22.30 14.16 4.97
C THR A 443 22.95 14.81 6.20
N THR A 444 22.15 15.47 7.02
CA THR A 444 22.63 16.20 8.19
C THR A 444 22.24 15.53 9.51
N ILE A 445 23.18 15.53 10.44
CA ILE A 445 23.10 14.90 11.75
C ILE A 445 23.46 15.99 12.77
N ALA A 446 22.44 16.60 13.37
CA ALA A 446 22.60 17.59 14.43
C ALA A 446 22.75 16.88 15.78
N LEU A 447 23.87 17.10 16.45
CA LEU A 447 24.18 16.54 17.79
C LEU A 447 23.71 17.46 18.93
N GLU A 448 23.13 18.61 18.61
CA GLU A 448 22.41 19.51 19.52
C GLU A 448 21.16 20.11 18.85
N PRO A 449 20.07 20.39 19.59
CA PRO A 449 18.86 21.00 19.02
C PRO A 449 18.99 22.47 18.59
N THR A 450 19.93 23.22 19.15
CA THR A 450 20.05 24.68 18.96
C THR A 450 20.48 25.07 17.54
N GLY A 451 21.28 24.24 16.88
CA GLY A 451 21.71 24.42 15.48
C GLY A 451 20.98 23.54 14.46
N ALA A 452 19.98 22.76 14.88
CA ALA A 452 19.30 21.79 14.03
C ALA A 452 18.62 22.45 12.81
N ASN A 453 17.99 23.62 12.98
CA ASN A 453 17.23 24.29 11.92
C ASN A 453 18.09 24.64 10.67
N GLN A 454 19.34 25.10 10.84
CA GLN A 454 20.22 25.37 9.70
C GLN A 454 20.66 24.08 8.99
N LEU A 455 20.93 23.02 9.76
CA LEU A 455 21.30 21.70 9.24
C LEU A 455 20.12 21.04 8.50
N GLU A 456 18.89 21.23 8.98
CA GLU A 456 17.67 20.84 8.28
C GLU A 456 17.49 21.58 6.94
N GLU A 457 17.81 22.88 6.88
CA GLU A 457 17.75 23.66 5.64
C GLU A 457 18.73 23.13 4.57
N ILE A 458 19.96 22.77 4.94
CA ILE A 458 20.95 22.19 4.00
C ILE A 458 20.43 20.87 3.41
N ALA A 459 19.92 19.97 4.27
CA ALA A 459 19.33 18.70 3.81
C ALA A 459 18.11 18.93 2.91
N ARG A 460 17.22 19.85 3.31
CA ARG A 460 16.01 20.21 2.56
C ARG A 460 16.32 20.78 1.17
N VAL A 461 17.35 21.61 1.04
CA VAL A 461 17.77 22.22 -0.24
C VAL A 461 18.48 21.20 -1.14
N THR A 462 19.27 20.29 -0.57
CA THR A 462 19.99 19.26 -1.33
C THR A 462 19.18 17.97 -1.59
N GLY A 463 17.94 17.88 -1.10
CA GLY A 463 17.12 16.68 -1.21
C GLY A 463 17.66 15.47 -0.41
N GLY A 464 18.42 15.74 0.66
CA GLY A 464 18.88 14.79 1.66
C GLY A 464 17.94 14.70 2.87
N LYS A 465 18.34 13.93 3.88
CA LYS A 465 17.58 13.77 5.15
C LYS A 465 18.22 14.57 6.28
N ALA A 466 17.46 14.95 7.28
CA ALA A 466 17.96 15.60 8.49
C ALA A 466 17.56 14.81 9.73
N TYR A 467 18.50 14.67 10.68
CA TYR A 467 18.30 14.01 11.96
C TYR A 467 18.88 14.89 13.06
N ALA A 468 18.04 15.38 13.97
CA ALA A 468 18.49 16.09 15.16
C ALA A 468 18.45 15.17 16.38
N PHE A 469 19.46 15.18 17.25
CA PHE A 469 19.52 14.33 18.44
C PHE A 469 19.46 15.19 19.71
N HIS A 470 18.46 14.92 20.54
CA HIS A 470 18.27 15.58 21.83
C HIS A 470 18.87 14.72 22.93
N ASN A 471 19.56 15.34 23.90
CA ASN A 471 20.20 14.70 25.04
C ASN A 471 21.07 13.49 24.65
N LEU A 472 22.37 13.71 24.46
CA LEU A 472 23.36 12.65 24.24
C LEU A 472 23.61 11.82 25.52
N GLN A 473 22.56 11.12 25.96
CA GLN A 473 22.52 10.10 26.99
C GLN A 473 21.71 8.95 26.41
N GLY A 474 22.13 7.72 26.66
CA GLY A 474 21.44 6.56 26.12
C GLY A 474 21.76 6.22 24.66
N ARG A 475 20.72 5.89 23.89
CA ARG A 475 20.76 5.14 22.64
C ARG A 475 21.43 5.87 21.46
N THR A 476 21.79 7.13 21.65
CA THR A 476 22.06 8.11 20.58
C THR A 476 23.08 7.65 19.57
N VAL A 477 24.22 7.05 19.94
CA VAL A 477 25.19 6.54 18.93
C VAL A 477 24.55 5.50 17.98
N ALA A 478 23.59 4.69 18.43
CA ALA A 478 22.97 3.66 17.60
C ALA A 478 21.95 4.25 16.63
N ASP A 479 21.17 5.22 17.11
CA ASP A 479 20.20 5.94 16.27
C ASP A 479 20.93 6.89 15.30
N ILE A 480 22.08 7.46 15.69
CA ILE A 480 22.97 8.20 14.79
C ILE A 480 23.62 7.22 13.79
N GLU A 481 24.15 6.07 14.22
CA GLU A 481 24.66 5.05 13.28
C GLU A 481 23.58 4.60 12.30
N ALA A 482 22.35 4.39 12.76
CA ALA A 482 21.21 4.06 11.92
C ALA A 482 20.86 5.20 10.96
N ALA A 483 21.06 6.46 11.34
CA ALA A 483 20.94 7.62 10.46
C ALA A 483 22.08 7.72 9.44
N VAL A 484 23.34 7.46 9.82
CA VAL A 484 24.49 7.37 8.88
C VAL A 484 24.29 6.19 7.92
N VAL A 485 23.77 5.08 8.43
CA VAL A 485 23.38 3.91 7.66
C VAL A 485 22.26 4.32 6.68
N ASP A 486 21.09 4.81 7.11
CA ASP A 486 20.02 5.29 6.20
C ASP A 486 20.53 6.32 5.16
N ALA A 487 21.44 7.22 5.55
CA ALA A 487 22.09 8.20 4.67
C ALA A 487 22.95 7.58 3.55
N THR A 488 23.47 6.36 3.73
CA THR A 488 24.48 5.72 2.88
C THR A 488 24.13 4.28 2.45
N THR A 489 23.08 3.68 3.02
CA THR A 489 22.64 2.29 2.83
C THR A 489 21.20 2.19 2.34
N ALA A 490 20.62 3.31 1.92
CA ALA A 490 19.72 3.28 0.77
C ALA A 490 20.42 2.71 -0.49
N GLU A 491 21.72 2.36 -0.41
CA GLU A 491 22.65 1.99 -1.48
C GLU A 491 23.30 0.60 -1.27
N LEU A 492 22.87 -0.17 -0.25
CA LEU A 492 23.34 -1.54 -0.01
C LEU A 492 22.15 -2.50 0.03
N ASP A 493 21.94 -3.28 -1.06
CA ASP A 493 20.96 -4.38 -1.10
C ASP A 493 21.47 -5.63 -0.36
N ASP A 494 22.06 -5.44 0.82
CA ASP A 494 22.54 -6.52 1.67
C ASP A 494 21.78 -6.50 3.01
N ARG A 495 20.92 -7.51 3.18
CA ARG A 495 19.83 -7.55 4.15
C ARG A 495 20.36 -7.75 5.58
N VAL A 496 20.81 -6.66 6.19
CA VAL A 496 21.14 -6.62 7.62
C VAL A 496 19.84 -6.78 8.41
N VAL A 497 19.78 -7.84 9.19
CA VAL A 497 18.72 -8.16 10.13
C VAL A 497 19.16 -7.73 11.53
N ILE A 498 18.36 -6.87 12.17
CA ILE A 498 18.48 -6.50 13.58
C ILE A 498 17.51 -7.38 14.38
N MET A 499 17.92 -7.89 15.54
CA MET A 499 17.12 -8.84 16.33
C MET A 499 16.79 -8.34 17.73
N ILE A 500 17.79 -7.86 18.49
CA ILE A 500 17.60 -7.29 19.84
C ILE A 500 18.00 -5.82 19.85
N GLN A 501 17.34 -5.06 20.72
CA GLN A 501 17.64 -3.67 21.08
C GLN A 501 17.26 -3.45 22.57
N GLU A 502 18.00 -2.59 23.29
CA GLU A 502 17.75 -2.01 24.65
C GLU A 502 17.00 -2.80 25.74
N ARG A 503 17.64 -2.93 26.93
CA ARG A 503 16.95 -3.07 28.23
C ARG A 503 17.79 -2.42 29.35
N ASN A 504 17.16 -2.11 30.47
CA ASN A 504 17.89 -1.89 31.72
C ASN A 504 18.31 -3.24 32.31
N PHE A 505 19.57 -3.34 32.76
CA PHE A 505 20.13 -4.57 33.28
C PHE A 505 20.71 -4.38 34.69
N SER A 506 20.43 -5.35 35.57
CA SER A 506 21.12 -5.52 36.85
C SER A 506 22.12 -6.66 36.71
N PHE A 507 23.38 -6.46 37.08
CA PHE A 507 24.43 -7.46 36.87
C PHE A 507 24.61 -8.42 38.06
N PRO A 508 25.09 -9.66 37.82
CA PRO A 508 25.32 -10.29 36.51
C PRO A 508 24.00 -10.61 35.79
N THR A 509 24.01 -10.61 34.46
CA THR A 509 22.82 -10.91 33.66
C THR A 509 23.16 -11.66 32.38
N ASP A 510 22.20 -12.43 31.89
CA ASP A 510 22.27 -13.18 30.64
C ASP A 510 21.15 -12.73 29.70
N VAL A 511 21.50 -12.45 28.45
CA VAL A 511 20.60 -11.97 27.39
C VAL A 511 20.59 -12.98 26.26
N ASN A 512 19.45 -13.61 26.02
CA ASN A 512 19.32 -14.59 24.95
C ASN A 512 18.85 -13.91 23.66
N PHE A 513 19.47 -14.23 22.52
CA PHE A 513 19.02 -13.83 21.19
C PHE A 513 18.96 -15.01 20.24
N LEU A 514 17.97 -15.02 19.35
CA LEU A 514 17.76 -16.09 18.39
C LEU A 514 18.47 -15.80 17.06
N LEU A 515 19.46 -16.63 16.69
CA LEU A 515 19.91 -16.75 15.31
C LEU A 515 19.11 -17.86 14.62
N ASP A 516 18.11 -17.50 13.83
CA ASP A 516 17.35 -18.49 13.06
C ASP A 516 18.18 -19.06 11.87
N ARG A 517 17.62 -20.04 11.16
CA ARG A 517 18.31 -20.76 10.08
C ARG A 517 18.58 -19.93 8.82
N THR A 518 17.98 -18.75 8.69
CA THR A 518 18.15 -17.85 7.55
C THR A 518 19.24 -16.78 7.78
N VAL A 519 19.57 -16.47 9.04
CA VAL A 519 20.56 -15.44 9.42
C VAL A 519 21.78 -16.04 10.12
N GLY A 520 22.94 -15.42 9.96
CA GLY A 520 24.16 -15.85 10.65
C GLY A 520 25.46 -15.34 10.03
N LYS A 521 25.45 -14.86 8.78
CA LYS A 521 26.66 -14.33 8.14
C LYS A 521 26.99 -12.96 8.72
N SER A 522 28.28 -12.74 9.04
CA SER A 522 28.82 -11.49 9.58
C SER A 522 28.02 -10.98 10.80
N THR A 523 27.84 -11.87 11.78
CA THR A 523 27.04 -11.58 12.98
C THR A 523 27.85 -10.80 14.01
N THR A 524 27.34 -9.66 14.43
CA THR A 524 27.93 -8.79 15.46
C THR A 524 26.94 -8.52 16.58
N VAL A 525 27.41 -8.61 17.82
CA VAL A 525 26.71 -8.20 19.03
C VAL A 525 27.36 -6.93 19.54
N HIS A 526 26.67 -5.81 19.46
CA HIS A 526 27.15 -4.51 19.91
C HIS A 526 26.48 -4.13 21.23
N ILE A 527 27.27 -3.86 22.25
CA ILE A 527 26.83 -3.55 23.62
C ILE A 527 27.34 -2.16 23.94
N ARG A 528 26.46 -1.26 24.37
CA ARG A 528 26.80 0.14 24.61
C ARG A 528 26.27 0.62 25.96
N HIS A 529 27.14 1.32 26.67
CA HIS A 529 26.82 2.01 27.93
C HIS A 529 26.04 3.28 27.63
N MET A 530 24.94 3.44 28.37
CA MET A 530 24.04 4.59 28.29
C MET A 530 24.44 5.69 29.31
N ASP A 531 25.22 5.31 30.33
CA ASP A 531 25.72 6.14 31.43
C ASP A 531 27.25 6.20 31.36
N ARG A 532 27.82 7.41 31.36
CA ARG A 532 29.25 7.68 31.16
C ARG A 532 30.09 7.39 32.41
N ASP A 533 29.48 7.45 33.60
CA ASP A 533 30.19 7.37 34.88
C ASP A 533 30.33 5.91 35.37
N LYS A 534 29.91 4.93 34.57
CA LYS A 534 29.90 3.50 34.87
C LYS A 534 31.12 2.78 34.29
N THR A 535 31.50 1.69 34.96
CA THR A 535 32.62 0.84 34.52
C THR A 535 32.23 -0.02 33.32
N ALA A 536 33.20 -0.30 32.45
CA ALA A 536 33.00 -1.15 31.27
C ALA A 536 32.43 -2.53 31.65
N VAL A 537 31.59 -3.07 30.77
CA VAL A 537 30.92 -4.37 30.97
C VAL A 537 31.75 -5.46 30.32
N ASP A 538 32.14 -6.44 31.13
CA ASP A 538 32.70 -7.69 30.67
C ASP A 538 31.60 -8.52 30.02
N ALA A 539 31.73 -8.74 28.71
CA ALA A 539 30.77 -9.49 27.92
C ALA A 539 31.46 -10.60 27.11
N TRP A 540 30.79 -11.74 27.01
CA TRP A 540 31.16 -12.86 26.15
C TRP A 540 29.89 -13.62 25.70
N LEU A 541 30.03 -14.43 24.65
CA LEU A 541 28.92 -15.21 24.08
C LEU A 541 29.07 -16.70 24.40
N SER A 542 27.95 -17.39 24.53
CA SER A 542 27.83 -18.84 24.46
C SER A 542 26.91 -19.24 23.30
N ASP A 543 27.26 -20.35 22.65
CA ASP A 543 26.50 -20.94 21.56
C ASP A 543 25.19 -21.60 22.05
N PRO A 544 24.31 -22.08 21.14
CA PRO A 544 23.04 -22.71 21.51
C PRO A 544 23.16 -24.05 22.27
N ASN A 545 24.38 -24.58 22.45
CA ASN A 545 24.67 -25.76 23.24
C ASN A 545 25.24 -25.39 24.63
N GLY A 546 25.44 -24.10 24.92
CA GLY A 546 26.04 -23.58 26.15
C GLY A 546 27.57 -23.54 26.15
N VAL A 547 28.22 -23.64 24.99
CA VAL A 547 29.68 -23.60 24.85
C VAL A 547 30.13 -22.16 24.59
N ALA A 548 31.11 -21.67 25.35
CA ALA A 548 31.65 -20.32 25.18
C ALA A 548 32.28 -20.12 23.79
N CYS A 549 32.07 -18.94 23.20
CA CYS A 549 32.61 -18.58 21.90
C CYS A 549 34.06 -18.10 22.00
N ASP A 550 35.00 -19.00 22.23
CA ASP A 550 36.43 -18.67 22.34
C ASP A 550 37.02 -18.06 21.04
N ALA A 551 36.38 -18.32 19.90
CA ALA A 551 36.78 -17.78 18.59
C ALA A 551 36.14 -16.40 18.28
N CYS A 552 35.25 -15.89 19.13
CA CYS A 552 34.65 -14.56 18.95
C CYS A 552 35.67 -13.45 19.24
N SER A 553 35.88 -12.52 18.31
CA SER A 553 36.72 -11.36 18.58
C SER A 553 35.94 -10.29 19.36
N VAL A 554 36.56 -9.76 20.41
CA VAL A 554 35.93 -8.75 21.28
C VAL A 554 36.72 -7.45 21.20
N ASP A 555 36.14 -6.44 20.54
CA ASP A 555 36.65 -5.07 20.50
C ASP A 555 35.99 -4.27 21.63
N ARG A 556 36.81 -3.62 22.47
CA ARG A 556 36.36 -2.91 23.67
C ARG A 556 36.83 -1.47 23.65
N THR A 557 35.87 -0.56 23.63
CA THR A 557 36.05 0.85 23.93
C THR A 557 35.52 1.14 25.34
N TRP A 558 35.71 2.37 25.82
CA TRP A 558 35.21 2.77 27.13
C TRP A 558 33.66 2.99 27.15
N LEU A 559 33.02 3.18 25.99
CA LEU A 559 31.55 3.26 25.83
C LEU A 559 30.89 1.97 25.35
N SER A 560 31.62 1.12 24.63
CA SER A 560 31.01 -0.01 23.93
C SER A 560 31.92 -1.22 23.78
N THR A 561 31.30 -2.40 23.82
CA THR A 561 31.91 -3.71 23.54
C THR A 561 31.25 -4.28 22.30
N THR A 562 32.02 -4.57 21.26
CA THR A 562 31.56 -5.27 20.04
C THR A 562 32.12 -6.69 20.05
N ILE A 563 31.24 -7.69 20.00
CA ILE A 563 31.61 -9.09 19.85
C ILE A 563 31.27 -9.51 18.42
N THR A 564 32.27 -9.93 17.65
CA THR A 564 32.07 -10.45 16.28
C THR A 564 32.15 -11.97 16.30
N ILE A 565 31.13 -12.63 15.78
CA ILE A 565 31.12 -14.09 15.62
C ILE A 565 31.75 -14.41 14.26
N PRO A 566 32.81 -15.25 14.20
CA PRO A 566 33.49 -15.53 12.94
C PRO A 566 32.61 -16.30 11.95
N ASN A 567 32.81 -16.04 10.65
CA ASN A 567 32.15 -16.77 9.56
C ASN A 567 32.85 -18.11 9.24
N GLU A 568 34.11 -18.27 9.63
CA GLU A 568 35.01 -19.38 9.29
C GLU A 568 35.53 -20.05 10.57
N PRO A 569 35.77 -21.38 10.59
CA PRO A 569 35.65 -22.34 9.48
C PRO A 569 34.21 -22.82 9.23
N LYS A 570 33.22 -22.30 9.97
CA LYS A 570 31.79 -22.56 9.80
C LYS A 570 31.00 -21.33 10.22
N LEU A 571 29.91 -21.06 9.51
CA LEU A 571 28.93 -20.04 9.92
C LEU A 571 28.36 -20.35 11.32
N PRO A 572 28.00 -19.33 12.13
CA PRO A 572 27.46 -19.49 13.49
C PRO A 572 26.30 -20.49 13.57
N GLN A 573 26.22 -21.31 14.61
CA GLN A 573 25.10 -22.24 14.78
C GLN A 573 23.75 -21.50 14.88
N ALA A 574 22.69 -22.06 14.26
CA ALA A 574 21.34 -21.55 14.43
C ALA A 574 20.73 -22.04 15.77
N GLY A 575 20.06 -21.15 16.50
CA GLY A 575 19.50 -21.38 17.83
C GLY A 575 19.59 -20.13 18.72
N ASN A 576 19.24 -20.29 20.00
CA ASN A 576 19.37 -19.23 20.99
C ASN A 576 20.82 -19.13 21.45
N TRP A 577 21.48 -18.01 21.15
CA TRP A 577 22.78 -17.64 21.72
C TRP A 577 22.57 -16.88 23.02
N THR A 578 23.49 -17.06 23.97
CA THR A 578 23.46 -16.34 25.25
C THR A 578 24.61 -15.34 25.31
N LEU A 579 24.26 -14.07 25.43
CA LEU A 579 25.17 -13.00 25.81
C LEU A 579 25.24 -12.93 27.35
N HIS A 580 26.39 -13.27 27.90
CA HIS A 580 26.67 -13.10 29.32
C HIS A 580 27.28 -11.74 29.57
N MET A 581 26.80 -11.03 30.60
CA MET A 581 27.31 -9.71 30.98
C MET A 581 27.57 -9.60 32.48
N LYS A 582 28.75 -9.07 32.82
CA LYS A 582 29.19 -8.74 34.17
C LYS A 582 29.69 -7.30 34.22
N SER A 583 29.42 -6.62 35.32
CA SER A 583 29.99 -5.31 35.65
C SER A 583 30.53 -5.34 37.07
N PRO A 584 31.60 -4.58 37.38
CA PRO A 584 31.97 -4.25 38.75
C PRO A 584 30.87 -3.48 39.49
N ASP A 585 30.02 -2.76 38.77
CA ASP A 585 28.86 -2.05 39.34
C ASP A 585 27.64 -2.97 39.40
N THR A 586 27.08 -3.13 40.61
CA THR A 586 25.89 -3.96 40.89
C THR A 586 24.57 -3.17 40.85
N SER A 587 24.61 -1.85 40.65
CA SER A 587 23.42 -1.05 40.39
C SER A 587 22.85 -1.34 38.99
N ALA A 588 21.58 -1.01 38.77
CA ALA A 588 20.96 -1.17 37.47
C ALA A 588 21.60 -0.18 36.47
N VAL A 589 22.25 -0.71 35.44
CA VAL A 589 22.84 0.08 34.36
C VAL A 589 21.95 -0.07 33.12
N SER A 590 21.62 1.07 32.50
CA SER A 590 21.00 1.07 31.20
C SER A 590 22.05 0.66 30.15
N LEU A 591 21.78 -0.40 29.37
CA LEU A 591 22.61 -0.76 28.22
C LEU A 591 21.76 -0.85 26.95
N TYR A 592 22.35 -0.43 25.84
CA TYR A 592 21.87 -0.76 24.51
C TYR A 592 22.61 -2.01 24.01
N VAL A 593 21.90 -3.13 23.87
CA VAL A 593 22.40 -4.35 23.25
C VAL A 593 21.74 -4.49 21.89
N GLU A 594 22.54 -4.50 20.83
CA GLU A 594 22.11 -4.72 19.45
C GLU A 594 22.74 -6.00 18.90
N VAL A 595 21.96 -6.78 18.14
CA VAL A 595 22.51 -7.88 17.36
C VAL A 595 22.17 -7.66 15.89
N LYS A 596 23.21 -7.51 15.07
CA LYS A 596 23.16 -7.39 13.61
C LYS A 596 23.65 -8.70 12.99
N SER A 597 22.98 -9.19 11.97
CA SER A 597 23.38 -10.37 11.20
C SER A 597 22.91 -10.25 9.75
N ARG A 598 23.55 -10.96 8.82
CA ARG A 598 23.14 -11.00 7.40
C ARG A 598 22.60 -12.39 7.04
N ALA A 599 21.88 -12.45 5.92
CA ALA A 599 21.38 -13.69 5.34
C ALA A 599 22.53 -14.71 5.13
N ARG A 600 22.32 -15.96 5.53
CA ARG A 600 23.30 -17.05 5.31
C ARG A 600 23.47 -17.41 3.84
N SER A 601 22.41 -17.26 3.07
CA SER A 601 22.32 -17.70 1.68
C SER A 601 21.30 -16.83 0.94
N THR A 602 21.52 -16.62 -0.35
CA THR A 602 20.56 -15.99 -1.26
C THR A 602 19.31 -16.86 -1.50
N VAL A 603 19.40 -18.17 -1.27
CA VAL A 603 18.29 -19.13 -1.46
C VAL A 603 17.32 -19.13 -0.27
N LEU A 604 17.85 -19.10 0.96
CA LEU A 604 17.07 -19.11 2.20
C LEU A 604 16.84 -17.68 2.69
N VAL A 605 15.89 -16.99 2.05
CA VAL A 605 15.58 -15.58 2.34
C VAL A 605 15.05 -15.41 3.77
N PRO A 606 15.66 -14.53 4.59
CA PRO A 606 15.16 -14.23 5.93
C PRO A 606 13.83 -13.48 5.91
N VAL A 607 13.11 -13.53 7.03
CA VAL A 607 12.09 -12.53 7.32
C VAL A 607 12.77 -11.16 7.44
N THR A 608 12.22 -10.14 6.79
CA THR A 608 12.65 -8.75 6.84
C THR A 608 11.56 -7.90 7.46
N LEU A 609 11.94 -7.00 8.36
CA LEU A 609 11.08 -5.99 8.97
C LEU A 609 11.59 -4.61 8.52
N VAL A 610 10.70 -3.79 7.96
CA VAL A 610 10.95 -2.37 7.66
C VAL A 610 9.89 -1.57 8.42
N SER A 611 10.25 -0.44 9.01
CA SER A 611 9.31 0.43 9.71
C SER A 611 9.51 1.90 9.33
N GLU A 612 8.44 2.67 9.36
CA GLU A 612 8.47 4.11 9.16
C GLU A 612 7.34 4.82 9.93
N VAL A 613 7.50 6.12 10.13
CA VAL A 613 6.48 7.01 10.69
C VAL A 613 5.77 7.81 9.59
N SER A 614 4.46 8.03 9.77
CA SER A 614 3.61 8.80 8.84
C SER A 614 4.05 10.24 8.59
N SER A 615 4.70 10.89 9.56
CA SER A 615 5.24 12.26 9.44
C SER A 615 6.46 12.45 10.34
N PRO A 616 7.51 13.17 9.89
CA PRO A 616 8.62 13.59 10.75
C PRO A 616 8.23 14.75 11.69
N LEU A 617 7.11 15.44 11.44
CA LEU A 617 6.65 16.60 12.22
C LEU A 617 5.17 16.43 12.62
N VAL A 618 4.89 16.58 13.91
CA VAL A 618 3.58 16.32 14.51
C VAL A 618 3.07 17.59 15.21
N HIS A 619 1.93 18.10 14.71
CA HIS A 619 1.19 19.23 15.28
C HIS A 619 -0.14 18.81 15.93
N VAL A 620 -0.68 17.66 15.53
CA VAL A 620 -1.96 17.12 15.99
C VAL A 620 -1.81 15.62 16.28
N PRO A 621 -2.62 15.02 17.16
CA PRO A 621 -2.54 13.60 17.49
C PRO A 621 -3.09 12.75 16.33
N ASN A 622 -2.28 12.54 15.29
CA ASN A 622 -2.62 11.68 14.15
C ASN A 622 -1.45 10.82 13.64
N LEU A 623 -0.34 10.75 14.39
CA LEU A 623 0.82 9.97 13.98
C LEU A 623 0.50 8.47 13.94
N ALA A 624 0.50 7.91 12.74
CA ALA A 624 0.59 6.47 12.50
C ALA A 624 2.06 6.01 12.41
N ILE A 625 2.31 4.81 12.94
CA ILE A 625 3.54 4.02 12.78
C ILE A 625 3.20 2.82 11.90
N TYR A 626 4.06 2.52 10.93
CA TYR A 626 3.93 1.42 9.98
C TYR A 626 5.07 0.41 10.12
N ALA A 627 4.78 -0.86 9.86
CA ALA A 627 5.73 -1.96 9.93
C ALA A 627 5.42 -3.05 8.90
N HIS A 628 6.29 -3.20 7.91
CA HIS A 628 6.11 -4.17 6.82
C HIS A 628 6.93 -5.43 7.10
N LEU A 629 6.27 -6.58 7.23
CA LEU A 629 6.89 -7.88 7.43
C LEU A 629 6.80 -8.72 6.15
N LYS A 630 7.96 -9.04 5.55
CA LYS A 630 8.05 -9.84 4.32
C LYS A 630 9.05 -10.98 4.47
N LYS A 631 8.87 -12.04 3.69
CA LYS A 631 9.81 -13.17 3.54
C LYS A 631 9.98 -13.45 2.05
N GLY A 632 10.94 -12.75 1.43
CA GLY A 632 11.07 -12.70 -0.03
C GLY A 632 9.88 -12.00 -0.65
N VAL A 633 9.18 -12.67 -1.57
CA VAL A 633 7.97 -12.15 -2.25
C VAL A 633 6.66 -12.41 -1.48
N LYS A 634 6.73 -13.04 -0.30
CA LYS A 634 5.56 -13.35 0.54
C LYS A 634 5.47 -12.38 1.73
N VAL A 635 4.25 -12.17 2.21
CA VAL A 635 3.97 -11.36 3.41
C VAL A 635 3.88 -12.26 4.64
N VAL A 636 4.19 -11.71 5.82
CA VAL A 636 4.12 -12.46 7.08
C VAL A 636 2.89 -12.00 7.88
N LEU A 637 1.93 -12.90 8.03
CA LEU A 637 0.63 -12.60 8.63
C LEU A 637 0.56 -13.11 10.06
N HIS A 638 -0.26 -12.47 10.89
CA HIS A 638 -0.51 -12.82 12.29
C HIS A 638 0.75 -12.96 13.17
N ALA A 639 1.80 -12.18 12.92
CA ALA A 639 2.91 -12.01 13.85
C ALA A 639 2.50 -11.11 15.04
N ASP A 640 3.22 -11.21 16.15
CA ASP A 640 3.12 -10.21 17.22
C ASP A 640 4.04 -9.04 16.86
N VAL A 641 3.48 -7.83 16.72
CA VAL A 641 4.22 -6.62 16.31
C VAL A 641 3.92 -5.46 17.25
N ASP A 642 4.97 -4.91 17.88
CA ASP A 642 4.90 -3.84 18.88
C ASP A 642 5.88 -2.71 18.54
N ALA A 643 5.44 -1.46 18.65
CA ALA A 643 6.27 -0.27 18.55
C ALA A 643 6.66 0.25 19.94
N GLU A 644 7.95 0.21 20.26
CA GLU A 644 8.58 0.92 21.37
C GLU A 644 8.88 2.37 20.94
N VAL A 645 8.38 3.34 21.70
CA VAL A 645 8.57 4.77 21.41
C VAL A 645 9.22 5.44 22.61
N LEU A 646 10.39 6.04 22.37
CA LEU A 646 11.15 6.81 23.37
C LEU A 646 10.83 8.30 23.22
N GLY A 647 10.17 8.90 24.20
CA GLY A 647 9.83 10.32 24.26
C GLY A 647 10.82 11.16 25.10
N PRO A 648 10.69 12.51 25.07
CA PRO A 648 11.66 13.44 25.66
C PRO A 648 11.52 13.65 27.17
N ILE A 649 10.43 13.19 27.80
CA ILE A 649 10.06 13.45 29.20
C ILE A 649 9.61 12.13 29.87
N PRO A 650 9.90 11.89 31.17
CA PRO A 650 9.43 10.71 31.89
C PRO A 650 7.89 10.55 31.88
N PRO A 651 7.35 9.33 31.75
CA PRO A 651 8.05 8.07 31.50
C PRO A 651 8.59 8.02 30.06
N TYR A 652 9.90 7.85 29.89
CA TYR A 652 10.53 8.00 28.58
C TYR A 652 10.08 6.95 27.58
N LEU A 653 9.81 5.71 28.02
CA LEU A 653 9.43 4.61 27.14
C LEU A 653 7.90 4.37 27.17
N SER A 654 7.31 4.28 25.98
CA SER A 654 5.95 3.82 25.75
C SER A 654 5.93 2.66 24.74
N THR A 655 4.87 1.85 24.75
CA THR A 655 4.68 0.73 23.81
C THR A 655 3.29 0.81 23.17
N THR A 656 3.22 0.65 21.86
CA THR A 656 2.00 0.70 21.05
C THR A 656 1.93 -0.55 20.16
N PRO A 657 0.91 -1.42 20.28
CA PRO A 657 0.76 -2.57 19.40
C PRO A 657 0.40 -2.11 17.98
N LEU A 658 0.88 -2.84 16.98
CA LEU A 658 0.57 -2.61 15.56
C LEU A 658 -0.27 -3.79 15.02
N HIS A 659 -1.22 -3.51 14.13
CA HIS A 659 -2.20 -4.49 13.65
C HIS A 659 -2.29 -4.49 12.11
N ASP A 660 -2.49 -5.68 11.55
CA ASP A 660 -2.71 -5.98 10.13
C ASP A 660 -4.13 -6.58 10.02
N ASP A 661 -5.14 -5.71 10.17
CA ASP A 661 -6.54 -6.06 10.43
C ASP A 661 -7.56 -5.20 9.67
N GLY A 662 -7.09 -4.26 8.84
CA GLY A 662 -7.89 -3.34 8.03
C GLY A 662 -8.53 -2.19 8.82
N ASN A 663 -8.17 -2.01 10.09
CA ASN A 663 -8.64 -0.91 10.92
C ASN A 663 -7.60 0.21 10.98
N TYR A 664 -8.07 1.45 10.76
CA TYR A 664 -7.25 2.65 10.74
C TYR A 664 -6.23 2.72 11.90
N PRO A 665 -4.93 2.96 11.65
CA PRO A 665 -4.38 3.48 10.39
C PRO A 665 -3.99 2.41 9.36
N ASP A 666 -4.25 1.13 9.61
CA ASP A 666 -4.20 0.10 8.58
C ASP A 666 -5.40 0.28 7.63
N ILE A 667 -5.13 0.22 6.32
CA ILE A 667 -6.11 0.37 5.25
C ILE A 667 -6.41 -0.95 4.54
N THR A 668 -5.64 -2.03 4.76
CA THR A 668 -5.90 -3.34 4.17
C THR A 668 -5.46 -4.49 5.07
N ALA A 669 -6.44 -5.25 5.54
CA ALA A 669 -6.21 -6.43 6.37
C ALA A 669 -5.46 -7.55 5.64
N ASN A 670 -4.52 -8.17 6.35
CA ASN A 670 -3.72 -9.33 5.96
C ASN A 670 -2.77 -9.07 4.77
N ASP A 671 -2.23 -7.84 4.67
CA ASP A 671 -1.28 -7.45 3.62
C ASP A 671 0.19 -7.47 4.08
N GLY A 672 0.45 -7.79 5.35
CA GLY A 672 1.77 -7.77 5.97
C GLY A 672 2.24 -6.39 6.46
N THR A 673 1.40 -5.36 6.36
CA THR A 673 1.64 -4.02 6.90
C THR A 673 0.90 -3.83 8.23
N TYR A 674 1.65 -3.92 9.32
CA TYR A 674 1.12 -3.72 10.66
C TYR A 674 1.18 -2.22 10.97
N SER A 675 0.04 -1.66 11.34
CA SER A 675 -0.10 -0.21 11.54
C SER A 675 -0.74 0.10 12.89
N GLY A 676 -0.43 1.27 13.46
CA GLY A 676 -1.01 1.70 14.73
C GLY A 676 -0.81 3.20 14.99
N TYR A 677 -1.75 3.82 15.70
CA TYR A 677 -1.63 5.23 16.09
C TYR A 677 -0.87 5.39 17.40
N PHE A 678 0.08 6.31 17.44
CA PHE A 678 0.74 6.72 18.67
C PHE A 678 -0.08 7.82 19.39
N THR A 679 -0.45 7.57 20.65
CA THR A 679 -1.23 8.49 21.48
C THR A 679 -0.56 8.88 22.80
N ALA A 680 0.56 8.24 23.16
CA ALA A 680 1.20 8.37 24.47
C ALA A 680 2.27 9.48 24.51
N TYR A 681 1.88 10.69 24.09
CA TYR A 681 2.75 11.86 24.09
C TYR A 681 3.11 12.30 25.52
N THR A 682 4.39 12.51 25.82
CA THR A 682 4.90 12.98 27.12
C THR A 682 5.21 14.47 27.16
N GLY A 683 5.20 15.15 26.00
CA GLY A 683 5.39 16.59 25.83
C GLY A 683 6.09 16.94 24.50
N ARG A 684 6.38 18.22 24.27
CA ARG A 684 7.15 18.68 23.10
C ARG A 684 8.57 18.11 23.04
N GLY A 685 9.06 17.91 21.82
CA GLY A 685 10.41 17.43 21.53
C GLY A 685 10.44 16.24 20.57
N LYS A 686 11.62 15.64 20.41
CA LYS A 686 11.83 14.46 19.56
C LYS A 686 11.39 13.17 20.25
N TYR A 687 10.82 12.28 19.46
CA TYR A 687 10.53 10.90 19.79
C TYR A 687 11.24 9.96 18.82
N THR A 688 11.78 8.85 19.30
CA THR A 688 12.40 7.79 18.48
C THR A 688 11.52 6.55 18.50
N VAL A 689 11.33 5.90 17.34
CA VAL A 689 10.47 4.72 17.19
C VAL A 689 11.28 3.49 16.83
N VAL A 690 10.97 2.37 17.48
CA VAL A 690 11.55 1.04 17.22
C VAL A 690 10.41 0.04 17.15
N VAL A 691 10.29 -0.70 16.05
CA VAL A 691 9.31 -1.79 15.96
C VAL A 691 10.01 -3.12 16.17
N ARG A 692 9.37 -4.00 16.93
CA ARG A 692 9.72 -5.41 17.07
C ARG A 692 8.66 -6.28 16.44
N ALA A 693 9.09 -7.37 15.81
CA ALA A 693 8.23 -8.42 15.30
C ALA A 693 8.76 -9.79 15.74
N LYS A 694 7.87 -10.66 16.22
CA LYS A 694 8.16 -12.05 16.56
C LYS A 694 7.05 -12.96 16.07
N ASN A 695 7.37 -14.20 15.73
CA ASN A 695 6.32 -15.17 15.39
C ASN A 695 5.60 -15.66 16.66
N ASN A 696 4.34 -16.04 16.48
CA ASN A 696 3.52 -16.75 17.45
C ASN A 696 3.01 -18.07 16.80
N ASN A 697 2.06 -18.75 17.44
CA ASN A 697 1.48 -20.01 16.95
C ASN A 697 0.44 -19.85 15.82
N ARG A 698 0.11 -18.61 15.43
CA ARG A 698 -0.82 -18.25 14.35
C ARG A 698 -0.10 -17.66 13.14
N THR A 699 1.19 -17.33 13.25
CA THR A 699 1.94 -16.68 12.18
C THR A 699 1.94 -17.54 10.92
N THR A 700 1.59 -16.96 9.77
CA THR A 700 1.43 -17.67 8.48
C THR A 700 2.10 -16.93 7.33
N ALA A 701 2.28 -17.64 6.21
CA ALA A 701 2.72 -17.04 4.95
C ALA A 701 1.49 -16.61 4.17
N GLY A 702 1.30 -15.30 4.03
CA GLY A 702 0.46 -14.79 2.96
C GLY A 702 1.22 -14.90 1.63
N ASP A 703 0.51 -15.25 0.57
CA ASP A 703 0.84 -14.58 -0.70
C ASP A 703 0.52 -13.09 -0.47
N ASP A 704 1.37 -12.16 -0.94
CA ASP A 704 1.03 -10.72 -0.90
C ASP A 704 -0.34 -10.58 -1.59
N PRO A 705 -1.41 -10.08 -0.94
CA PRO A 705 -2.76 -10.13 -1.51
C PRO A 705 -2.93 -9.32 -2.80
N PHE A 706 -1.86 -8.64 -3.24
CA PHE A 706 -1.86 -7.57 -4.24
C PHE A 706 -3.00 -6.55 -4.06
N PRO A 707 -3.17 -5.96 -2.85
CA PRO A 707 -4.16 -4.92 -2.65
C PRO A 707 -3.53 -3.56 -3.01
N GLY A 708 -3.28 -3.36 -4.29
CA GLY A 708 -3.13 -2.03 -4.85
C GLY A 708 -4.47 -1.50 -5.34
N SER A 709 -4.47 -0.26 -5.83
CA SER A 709 -5.34 0.10 -6.95
C SER A 709 -5.08 -0.87 -8.10
N GLY A 710 -6.12 -1.48 -8.64
CA GLY A 710 -6.00 -2.56 -9.63
C GLY A 710 -6.69 -2.18 -10.92
N GLY A 711 -6.12 -1.21 -11.67
CA GLY A 711 -6.72 -0.67 -12.89
C GLY A 711 -7.24 -1.75 -13.85
N ILE A 712 -8.55 -1.95 -13.87
CA ILE A 712 -9.17 -3.04 -14.64
C ILE A 712 -9.10 -2.73 -16.13
N ILE A 713 -8.27 -3.45 -16.87
CA ILE A 713 -8.42 -3.58 -18.33
C ILE A 713 -9.58 -4.55 -18.57
N SER A 714 -10.81 -4.04 -18.71
CA SER A 714 -11.99 -4.86 -18.96
C SER A 714 -12.48 -4.71 -20.40
N PRO A 715 -12.79 -5.81 -21.11
CA PRO A 715 -13.52 -5.77 -22.37
C PRO A 715 -15.02 -5.59 -22.11
N VAL A 716 -15.42 -4.60 -21.29
CA VAL A 716 -16.83 -4.19 -21.28
C VAL A 716 -17.06 -3.41 -22.57
N ASP A 717 -17.74 -4.05 -23.52
CA ASP A 717 -18.22 -3.35 -24.70
C ASP A 717 -19.21 -2.26 -24.27
N ILE A 718 -18.73 -1.02 -24.20
CA ILE A 718 -19.60 0.15 -24.01
C ILE A 718 -20.36 0.36 -25.32
N HIS A 719 -21.49 -0.31 -25.42
CA HIS A 719 -22.30 -0.29 -26.62
C HIS A 719 -22.94 1.09 -26.82
N SER A 720 -22.76 1.65 -28.02
CA SER A 720 -23.67 2.66 -28.55
C SER A 720 -25.08 2.09 -28.59
N ASN A 721 -26.02 2.74 -27.92
CA ASN A 721 -27.38 2.22 -27.69
C ASN A 721 -28.11 1.90 -29.01
N ASN A 722 -28.31 0.61 -29.31
CA ASN A 722 -29.11 0.11 -30.43
C ASN A 722 -30.45 -0.41 -29.90
N GLU A 723 -31.55 0.00 -30.51
CA GLU A 723 -32.90 -0.29 -30.03
C GLU A 723 -33.25 -1.78 -30.17
N THR A 724 -33.30 -2.55 -29.06
CA THR A 724 -34.15 -3.78 -28.92
C THR A 724 -34.17 -4.48 -27.54
N ARG A 725 -33.40 -4.06 -26.52
CA ARG A 725 -33.45 -4.65 -25.15
C ARG A 725 -33.81 -3.61 -24.07
N LYS A 726 -33.92 -4.03 -22.80
CA LYS A 726 -34.21 -3.16 -21.63
C LYS A 726 -33.35 -1.89 -21.75
N ARG A 727 -33.94 -0.70 -21.56
CA ARG A 727 -33.16 0.54 -21.65
C ARG A 727 -32.11 0.60 -20.53
N PRO A 728 -30.86 1.01 -20.81
CA PRO A 728 -29.90 1.33 -19.76
C PRO A 728 -30.44 2.42 -18.82
N SER A 729 -30.14 2.31 -17.54
CA SER A 729 -30.55 3.27 -16.52
C SER A 729 -29.40 3.55 -15.55
N SER A 730 -29.38 4.74 -14.94
CA SER A 730 -28.46 5.08 -13.84
C SER A 730 -28.93 4.50 -12.49
N GLU A 731 -30.20 4.10 -12.41
CA GLU A 731 -30.85 3.56 -11.23
C GLU A 731 -31.98 2.59 -11.62
N TYR A 732 -32.19 1.54 -10.85
CA TYR A 732 -33.34 0.62 -10.99
C TYR A 732 -34.08 0.52 -9.66
N LEU A 733 -35.40 0.28 -9.68
CA LEU A 733 -36.16 0.04 -8.45
C LEU A 733 -35.85 -1.35 -7.90
N ILE A 734 -35.71 -1.48 -6.58
CA ILE A 734 -35.47 -2.77 -5.90
C ILE A 734 -36.60 -3.77 -6.20
N ASP A 735 -37.85 -3.29 -6.30
CA ASP A 735 -39.05 -4.09 -6.63
C ASP A 735 -39.03 -4.66 -8.08
N GLU A 736 -38.02 -4.37 -8.92
CA GLU A 736 -37.85 -4.95 -10.28
C GLU A 736 -37.11 -6.31 -10.32
N PHE A 737 -36.48 -6.72 -9.22
CA PHE A 737 -35.63 -7.92 -9.16
C PHE A 737 -36.13 -8.91 -8.10
N ASP A 738 -35.88 -10.21 -8.34
CA ASP A 738 -36.20 -11.25 -7.37
C ASP A 738 -35.11 -11.28 -6.27
N ILE A 739 -35.50 -10.99 -5.03
CA ILE A 739 -34.58 -11.05 -3.89
C ILE A 739 -34.32 -12.52 -3.53
N VAL A 740 -33.05 -12.93 -3.55
CA VAL A 740 -32.62 -14.31 -3.25
C VAL A 740 -31.92 -14.41 -1.90
N ASP A 741 -32.42 -15.30 -1.03
CA ASP A 741 -31.78 -15.69 0.23
C ASP A 741 -30.62 -16.68 -0.01
N SER A 742 -29.59 -16.24 -0.74
CA SER A 742 -28.41 -17.06 -1.06
C SER A 742 -27.24 -16.77 -0.11
N ASN A 743 -27.30 -17.31 1.11
CA ASN A 743 -26.12 -17.52 1.98
C ASN A 743 -25.14 -18.59 1.43
N ASN A 744 -25.25 -18.93 0.16
CA ASN A 744 -24.71 -20.16 -0.45
C ASN A 744 -24.04 -19.94 -1.80
N ASP A 745 -23.80 -18.68 -2.20
CA ASP A 745 -22.64 -18.44 -3.05
C ASP A 745 -21.42 -18.84 -2.22
N GLY A 746 -20.61 -19.76 -2.74
CA GLY A 746 -19.34 -20.10 -2.13
C GLY A 746 -18.52 -18.82 -2.03
N GLY A 747 -18.46 -18.24 -0.82
CA GLY A 747 -17.49 -17.20 -0.54
C GLY A 747 -16.12 -17.73 -0.97
N CYS A 748 -15.28 -16.85 -1.49
CA CYS A 748 -13.87 -17.15 -1.53
C CYS A 748 -13.42 -17.28 -0.07
N THR A 749 -13.55 -18.51 0.47
CA THR A 749 -12.85 -18.89 1.68
C THR A 749 -11.41 -18.58 1.36
N ALA A 750 -10.87 -17.54 1.99
CA ALA A 750 -9.44 -17.30 2.01
C ALA A 750 -8.83 -18.67 2.27
N ARG A 751 -8.07 -19.19 1.29
CA ARG A 751 -7.56 -20.56 1.35
C ARG A 751 -6.95 -20.67 2.74
N PRO A 752 -7.37 -21.62 3.60
CA PRO A 752 -6.88 -21.64 4.96
C PRO A 752 -5.37 -21.68 4.86
N HIS A 753 -4.71 -20.56 5.20
CA HIS A 753 -3.28 -20.43 5.08
C HIS A 753 -2.76 -21.54 5.97
N GLU A 754 -2.18 -22.57 5.36
CA GLU A 754 -1.77 -23.74 6.11
C GLU A 754 -0.92 -23.22 7.26
N ALA A 755 -1.32 -23.58 8.49
CA ALA A 755 -0.58 -23.28 9.70
C ALA A 755 0.69 -24.14 9.67
N GLY A 756 1.57 -23.82 8.73
CA GLY A 756 2.88 -24.39 8.59
C GLY A 756 3.62 -24.15 9.88
N ASN A 757 4.44 -25.11 10.27
CA ASN A 757 5.24 -25.00 11.47
C ASN A 757 6.32 -23.92 11.22
N TRP A 758 5.99 -22.66 11.50
CA TRP A 758 6.86 -21.53 11.22
C TRP A 758 8.12 -21.62 12.07
N GLU A 759 9.27 -21.56 11.40
CA GLU A 759 10.54 -21.45 12.11
C GLU A 759 10.56 -20.15 12.91
N THR A 760 10.98 -20.25 14.18
CA THR A 760 10.97 -19.11 15.09
C THR A 760 11.82 -17.97 14.54
N PHE A 761 11.31 -16.73 14.65
CA PHE A 761 12.05 -15.52 14.30
C PHE A 761 11.77 -14.40 15.29
N GLU A 762 12.77 -13.55 15.48
CA GLU A 762 12.67 -12.25 16.14
C GLU A 762 13.34 -11.20 15.24
N ARG A 763 12.73 -10.03 15.08
CA ARG A 763 13.20 -8.94 14.24
C ARG A 763 12.95 -7.60 14.93
N ALA A 764 13.86 -6.67 14.75
CA ALA A 764 13.70 -5.28 15.12
C ALA A 764 14.02 -4.36 13.92
N ALA A 765 13.40 -3.20 13.87
CA ALA A 765 13.72 -2.13 12.92
C ALA A 765 13.53 -0.78 13.59
N THR A 766 14.35 0.20 13.24
CA THR A 766 14.05 1.60 13.56
C THR A 766 12.90 2.07 12.66
N GLY A 767 11.90 2.72 13.24
CA GLY A 767 10.85 3.45 12.51
C GLY A 767 11.27 4.90 12.20
N GLY A 768 12.51 5.27 12.52
CA GLY A 768 13.00 6.64 12.48
C GLY A 768 12.59 7.44 13.71
N SER A 769 12.32 8.72 13.50
CA SER A 769 12.00 9.65 14.59
C SER A 769 11.14 10.80 14.10
N PHE A 770 10.32 11.35 15.00
CA PHE A 770 9.44 12.49 14.73
C PHE A 770 9.59 13.57 15.80
N HIS A 771 9.29 14.82 15.45
CA HIS A 771 9.28 15.95 16.36
C HIS A 771 7.84 16.39 16.66
N VAL A 772 7.52 16.54 17.95
CA VAL A 772 6.25 17.07 18.44
C VAL A 772 6.42 18.55 18.73
N ALA A 773 5.87 19.40 17.85
CA ALA A 773 6.08 20.85 17.88
C ALA A 773 5.23 21.57 18.93
N THR A 774 4.08 20.99 19.29
CA THR A 774 3.09 21.54 20.23
C THR A 774 2.78 20.50 21.31
N ASP A 775 2.54 20.92 22.56
CA ASP A 775 2.22 19.98 23.62
C ASP A 775 0.86 19.32 23.34
N ILE A 776 0.85 17.99 23.20
CA ILE A 776 -0.33 17.17 22.95
C ILE A 776 -0.65 16.42 24.25
N TYR A 777 -1.84 16.62 24.80
CA TYR A 777 -2.32 15.90 25.98
C TYR A 777 -3.40 14.90 25.61
N GLU A 778 -3.46 13.75 26.29
CA GLU A 778 -4.47 12.70 26.10
C GLU A 778 -5.92 13.25 26.09
N LYS A 779 -6.22 14.18 26.99
CA LYS A 779 -7.52 14.88 27.10
C LYS A 779 -7.96 15.63 25.83
N ASP A 780 -7.02 15.95 24.93
CA ASP A 780 -7.25 16.70 23.70
C ASP A 780 -7.30 15.76 22.45
N ILE A 781 -7.13 14.45 22.65
CA ILE A 781 -7.19 13.44 21.58
C ILE A 781 -8.62 12.86 21.47
N PRO A 782 -9.35 13.08 20.36
CA PRO A 782 -10.68 12.50 20.16
C PRO A 782 -10.62 11.02 19.71
N PRO A 783 -11.73 10.26 19.82
CA PRO A 783 -11.90 8.97 19.14
C PRO A 783 -11.76 9.08 17.61
N THR A 784 -11.41 7.98 16.91
CA THR A 784 -11.51 7.94 15.44
C THR A 784 -12.97 7.87 14.95
N ARG A 785 -13.17 8.24 13.67
CA ARG A 785 -14.43 8.07 12.93
C ARG A 785 -14.74 6.57 12.76
N ILE A 786 -15.99 6.15 12.96
CA ILE A 786 -16.47 4.84 12.51
C ILE A 786 -16.58 4.86 10.98
N ARG A 787 -15.87 3.97 10.29
CA ARG A 787 -15.84 3.90 8.81
C ARG A 787 -16.54 2.68 8.21
N ASP A 788 -16.87 1.69 9.03
CA ASP A 788 -17.45 0.40 8.64
C ASP A 788 -18.90 0.21 9.14
N LEU A 789 -19.60 1.29 9.48
CA LEU A 789 -21.02 1.20 9.87
C LEU A 789 -21.79 0.60 8.69
N ARG A 790 -22.57 -0.45 8.95
CA ARG A 790 -23.35 -1.15 7.90
C ARG A 790 -24.61 -1.80 8.47
N VAL A 791 -25.63 -1.88 7.64
CA VAL A 791 -26.85 -2.68 7.88
C VAL A 791 -26.58 -4.09 7.35
N THR A 792 -26.74 -5.13 8.17
CA THR A 792 -26.52 -6.53 7.76
C THR A 792 -27.80 -7.28 7.44
N ASP A 793 -28.90 -6.98 8.13
CA ASP A 793 -30.20 -7.58 7.87
C ASP A 793 -31.34 -6.70 8.39
N MET A 794 -32.55 -6.95 7.90
CA MET A 794 -33.77 -6.22 8.24
C MET A 794 -34.96 -7.19 8.31
N GLU A 795 -35.73 -7.15 9.40
CA GLU A 795 -36.91 -8.01 9.62
C GLU A 795 -38.13 -7.19 10.05
N ALA A 796 -39.22 -7.26 9.29
CA ALA A 796 -40.48 -6.64 9.67
C ALA A 796 -41.21 -7.47 10.74
N LEU A 797 -41.36 -6.90 11.93
CA LEU A 797 -42.04 -7.53 13.05
C LEU A 797 -43.57 -7.42 12.93
N LYS A 798 -44.28 -8.43 13.44
CA LYS A 798 -45.76 -8.54 13.41
C LYS A 798 -46.51 -7.36 14.06
N ASN A 799 -45.82 -6.53 14.84
CA ASN A 799 -46.38 -5.36 15.53
C ASN A 799 -46.22 -4.04 14.72
N GLY A 800 -45.80 -4.10 13.45
CA GLY A 800 -45.61 -2.90 12.62
C GLY A 800 -44.37 -2.09 13.00
N LYS A 801 -43.31 -2.77 13.43
CA LYS A 801 -41.96 -2.21 13.62
C LYS A 801 -40.97 -2.93 12.70
N LEU A 802 -39.95 -2.23 12.25
CA LEU A 802 -38.84 -2.83 11.51
C LEU A 802 -37.65 -3.03 12.45
N LEU A 803 -37.19 -4.27 12.57
CA LEU A 803 -35.94 -4.61 13.23
C LEU A 803 -34.80 -4.44 12.20
N VAL A 804 -33.74 -3.73 12.58
CA VAL A 804 -32.56 -3.49 11.75
C VAL A 804 -31.33 -3.97 12.49
N ASN A 805 -30.59 -4.90 11.89
CA ASN A 805 -29.30 -5.33 12.40
C ASN A 805 -28.22 -4.39 11.84
N ILE A 806 -27.56 -3.64 12.74
CA ILE A 806 -26.44 -2.77 12.43
C ILE A 806 -25.15 -3.33 13.04
N THR A 807 -24.02 -3.09 12.38
CA THR A 807 -22.70 -3.47 12.86
C THR A 807 -21.65 -2.44 12.47
N TRP A 808 -20.63 -2.32 13.31
CA TRP A 808 -19.47 -1.44 13.15
C TRP A 808 -18.32 -1.97 14.01
N THR A 809 -17.12 -1.43 13.84
CA THR A 809 -15.95 -1.73 14.67
C THR A 809 -15.68 -0.57 15.63
N TRP A 810 -15.41 -0.89 16.91
CA TRP A 810 -15.23 0.15 17.92
C TRP A 810 -13.89 0.89 17.75
N PRO A 811 -13.90 2.23 17.69
CA PRO A 811 -12.70 3.03 17.90
C PRO A 811 -12.37 3.13 19.41
N GLY A 812 -11.25 3.78 19.72
CA GLY A 812 -10.81 4.03 21.09
C GLY A 812 -11.45 5.24 21.76
N ALA A 813 -11.01 5.53 22.97
CA ALA A 813 -11.23 6.83 23.62
C ALA A 813 -10.35 7.93 22.98
N HIS A 814 -9.17 7.54 22.51
CA HIS A 814 -8.13 8.39 21.94
C HIS A 814 -7.65 7.71 20.67
N LEU A 815 -8.14 8.16 19.51
CA LEU A 815 -8.02 7.45 18.24
C LEU A 815 -8.50 5.99 18.35
N MET A 816 -7.57 5.03 18.43
CA MET A 816 -7.80 3.59 18.58
C MET A 816 -7.36 3.04 19.96
N THR A 817 -6.89 3.88 20.88
CA THR A 817 -6.45 3.48 22.22
C THR A 817 -7.44 3.91 23.31
N GLY A 818 -7.43 3.19 24.44
CA GLY A 818 -8.39 3.40 25.53
C GLY A 818 -9.83 2.99 25.17
N LYS A 819 -10.69 2.80 26.19
CA LYS A 819 -12.08 2.39 25.97
C LYS A 819 -12.99 3.61 25.85
N ALA A 820 -13.73 3.73 24.74
CA ALA A 820 -14.71 4.80 24.54
C ALA A 820 -15.79 4.86 25.66
N SER A 821 -16.43 6.01 25.82
CA SER A 821 -17.45 6.25 26.86
C SER A 821 -18.87 5.93 26.36
N SER A 822 -19.22 6.34 25.15
CA SER A 822 -20.52 6.05 24.51
C SER A 822 -20.46 6.13 22.99
N VAL A 823 -21.52 5.64 22.33
CA VAL A 823 -21.82 5.92 20.93
C VAL A 823 -23.16 6.65 20.85
N GLU A 824 -23.22 7.72 20.05
CA GLU A 824 -24.47 8.35 19.64
C GLU A 824 -24.82 7.85 18.24
N ILE A 825 -25.94 7.15 18.09
CA ILE A 825 -26.48 6.76 16.77
C ILE A 825 -27.72 7.59 16.49
N ARG A 826 -27.84 8.14 15.28
CA ARG A 826 -28.97 8.98 14.88
C ARG A 826 -29.56 8.60 13.54
N ILE A 827 -30.85 8.87 13.40
CA ILE A 827 -31.69 8.53 12.25
C ILE A 827 -32.22 9.81 11.61
N GLY A 828 -32.08 9.94 10.30
CA GLY A 828 -32.55 11.08 9.50
C GLY A 828 -33.17 10.64 8.17
N HIS A 829 -33.69 11.60 7.40
CA HIS A 829 -34.29 11.33 6.08
C HIS A 829 -33.37 11.69 4.90
N ALA A 830 -32.40 12.60 5.09
CA ALA A 830 -31.46 13.04 4.07
C ALA A 830 -29.99 12.95 4.55
N TYR A 831 -29.07 12.81 3.60
CA TYR A 831 -27.63 12.69 3.90
C TYR A 831 -27.08 13.95 4.57
N ASP A 832 -27.41 15.12 4.02
CA ASP A 832 -27.00 16.44 4.53
C ASP A 832 -27.47 16.69 5.97
N GLN A 833 -28.64 16.14 6.34
CA GLN A 833 -29.18 16.22 7.69
C GLN A 833 -28.31 15.44 8.69
N LEU A 834 -27.77 14.28 8.32
CA LEU A 834 -26.91 13.48 9.18
C LEU A 834 -25.45 13.95 9.18
N THR A 835 -24.99 14.62 8.13
CA THR A 835 -23.59 15.09 8.02
C THR A 835 -23.40 16.51 8.56
N PHE A 836 -24.32 17.44 8.30
CA PHE A 836 -24.21 18.84 8.74
C PHE A 836 -25.11 19.18 9.94
N MET A 837 -26.23 18.48 10.12
CA MET A 837 -27.23 18.76 11.17
C MET A 837 -27.42 17.57 12.12
N PHE A 838 -26.37 16.78 12.36
CA PHE A 838 -26.40 15.54 13.14
C PHE A 838 -27.09 15.73 14.50
N ASP A 839 -26.76 16.80 15.22
CA ASP A 839 -27.30 17.07 16.55
C ASP A 839 -28.82 17.36 16.61
N GLU A 840 -29.45 17.59 15.47
CA GLU A 840 -30.91 17.76 15.32
C GLU A 840 -31.64 16.47 14.90
N GLN A 841 -30.91 15.40 14.53
CA GLN A 841 -31.50 14.15 14.04
C GLN A 841 -31.97 13.23 15.17
N THR A 842 -32.90 12.31 14.88
CA THR A 842 -33.57 11.46 15.89
C THR A 842 -32.56 10.50 16.54
N PRO A 843 -32.31 10.56 17.86
CA PRO A 843 -31.37 9.66 18.52
C PRO A 843 -31.97 8.27 18.74
N VAL A 844 -31.12 7.24 18.61
CA VAL A 844 -31.40 5.86 19.02
C VAL A 844 -30.99 5.71 20.48
N ASN A 845 -31.92 5.30 21.34
CA ASN A 845 -31.68 5.09 22.77
C ASN A 845 -31.65 3.59 23.12
N ASP A 846 -31.23 3.24 24.34
CA ASP A 846 -31.26 1.85 24.83
C ASP A 846 -32.68 1.23 24.78
N THR A 847 -33.75 2.03 24.79
CA THR A 847 -35.14 1.57 24.63
C THR A 847 -35.49 1.11 23.22
N ASP A 848 -34.71 1.53 22.22
CA ASP A 848 -34.89 1.15 20.82
C ASP A 848 -34.06 -0.10 20.46
N VAL A 849 -33.13 -0.50 21.33
CA VAL A 849 -32.33 -1.72 21.19
C VAL A 849 -33.17 -2.94 21.60
N VAL A 850 -33.23 -3.93 20.71
CA VAL A 850 -33.92 -5.21 20.92
C VAL A 850 -32.93 -6.33 21.24
N VAL A 851 -31.74 -6.32 20.62
CA VAL A 851 -30.66 -7.29 20.87
C VAL A 851 -29.32 -6.55 20.89
N GLY A 852 -28.46 -6.88 21.85
CA GLY A 852 -27.18 -6.21 22.08
C GLY A 852 -27.29 -5.07 23.09
N SER A 853 -26.40 -4.07 22.99
CA SER A 853 -26.37 -2.87 23.83
C SER A 853 -25.60 -1.75 23.13
N LEU A 854 -25.84 -0.48 23.44
CA LEU A 854 -25.00 0.62 22.96
C LEU A 854 -23.71 0.83 23.80
N LYS A 855 -23.47 -0.03 24.80
CA LYS A 855 -22.28 0.04 25.65
C LYS A 855 -20.99 -0.23 24.84
N PRO A 856 -19.93 0.58 25.02
CA PRO A 856 -18.64 0.35 24.37
C PRO A 856 -18.01 -1.01 24.67
N LEU A 857 -17.43 -1.60 23.63
CA LEU A 857 -16.50 -2.73 23.71
C LEU A 857 -15.05 -2.21 23.66
N PRO A 858 -14.01 -3.06 23.79
CA PRO A 858 -12.63 -2.67 23.53
C PRO A 858 -12.44 -2.19 22.07
N PRO A 859 -11.41 -1.37 21.78
CA PRO A 859 -11.09 -0.95 20.42
C PRO A 859 -10.81 -2.14 19.49
N GLY A 860 -11.06 -1.97 18.19
CA GLY A 860 -10.94 -3.05 17.20
C GLY A 860 -12.00 -4.16 17.33
N SER A 861 -12.83 -4.14 18.37
CA SER A 861 -13.89 -5.14 18.55
C SER A 861 -15.08 -4.83 17.65
N LYS A 862 -15.45 -5.78 16.79
CA LYS A 862 -16.67 -5.71 15.98
C LYS A 862 -17.90 -5.84 16.86
N HIS A 863 -18.86 -4.93 16.70
CA HIS A 863 -20.12 -4.89 17.44
C HIS A 863 -21.30 -5.16 16.52
N ILE A 864 -22.34 -5.82 17.02
CA ILE A 864 -23.60 -6.07 16.30
C ILE A 864 -24.74 -5.73 17.26
N VAL A 865 -25.68 -4.89 16.81
CA VAL A 865 -26.84 -4.45 17.60
C VAL A 865 -28.08 -4.48 16.71
N SER A 866 -29.20 -4.98 17.24
CA SER A 866 -30.49 -4.97 16.56
C SER A 866 -31.37 -3.87 17.13
N ILE A 867 -31.77 -2.90 16.31
CA ILE A 867 -32.57 -1.74 16.71
C ILE A 867 -33.96 -1.76 16.07
N SER A 868 -34.97 -1.29 16.79
CA SER A 868 -36.35 -1.12 16.33
C SER A 868 -36.51 0.28 15.74
N LEU A 869 -36.68 0.40 14.41
CA LEU A 869 -36.90 1.70 13.78
C LEU A 869 -38.22 2.37 14.24
N PRO A 870 -38.21 3.67 14.57
CA PRO A 870 -39.42 4.41 14.93
C PRO A 870 -40.44 4.53 13.78
N VAL A 871 -41.73 4.56 14.12
CA VAL A 871 -42.86 4.68 13.18
C VAL A 871 -42.78 5.91 12.25
N PRO A 872 -42.25 7.09 12.65
CA PRO A 872 -42.07 8.23 11.74
C PRO A 872 -41.23 7.96 10.48
N PHE A 873 -40.37 6.94 10.48
CA PHE A 873 -39.60 6.51 9.31
C PHE A 873 -40.33 5.49 8.42
N SER A 874 -41.63 5.30 8.66
CA SER A 874 -42.50 4.42 7.90
C SER A 874 -43.57 5.18 7.12
N THR A 875 -43.91 4.64 5.96
CA THR A 875 -44.95 5.15 5.05
C THR A 875 -45.99 4.05 4.81
N PRO A 876 -47.30 4.34 4.95
CA PRO A 876 -48.34 3.37 4.63
C PRO A 876 -48.35 2.98 3.15
N ARG A 877 -48.31 1.68 2.85
CA ARG A 877 -48.59 1.11 1.52
C ARG A 877 -49.98 0.47 1.48
N ALA A 878 -50.43 0.13 0.27
CA ALA A 878 -51.67 -0.62 0.05
C ALA A 878 -51.68 -1.95 0.84
N ALA A 879 -52.88 -2.44 1.15
CA ALA A 879 -53.14 -3.62 2.00
C ALA A 879 -52.66 -3.51 3.47
N GLY A 880 -52.43 -2.29 3.98
CA GLY A 880 -52.14 -2.05 5.41
C GLY A 880 -50.72 -2.40 5.84
N THR A 881 -49.79 -2.45 4.88
CA THR A 881 -48.37 -2.69 5.11
C THR A 881 -47.61 -1.38 5.29
N LEU A 882 -46.44 -1.42 5.95
CA LEU A 882 -45.58 -0.24 6.15
C LEU A 882 -44.26 -0.42 5.37
N ALA A 883 -43.92 0.56 4.53
CA ALA A 883 -42.61 0.65 3.88
C ALA A 883 -41.72 1.64 4.65
N TYR A 884 -40.47 1.28 4.91
CA TYR A 884 -39.54 2.09 5.71
C TYR A 884 -38.44 2.66 4.83
N SER A 885 -38.07 3.92 5.09
CA SER A 885 -36.94 4.59 4.46
C SER A 885 -36.28 5.53 5.47
N ALA A 886 -35.04 5.22 5.83
CA ALA A 886 -34.25 5.98 6.79
C ALA A 886 -32.77 5.97 6.41
N LEU A 887 -32.04 6.98 6.86
CA LEU A 887 -30.58 6.98 6.88
C LEU A 887 -30.11 6.95 8.34
N LEU A 888 -28.96 6.33 8.60
CA LEU A 888 -28.33 6.30 9.92
C LEU A 888 -26.87 6.72 9.84
N ALA A 889 -26.42 7.39 10.90
CA ALA A 889 -25.00 7.67 11.15
C ALA A 889 -24.72 7.61 12.66
N ALA A 890 -23.44 7.47 13.02
CA ALA A 890 -22.99 7.34 14.39
C ALA A 890 -21.78 8.26 14.68
N ARG A 891 -21.57 8.63 15.94
CA ARG A 891 -20.30 9.20 16.43
C ARG A 891 -19.96 8.64 17.81
N VAL A 892 -18.69 8.61 18.16
CA VAL A 892 -18.20 8.05 19.43
C VAL A 892 -17.72 9.17 20.33
N VAL A 893 -17.95 9.02 21.63
CA VAL A 893 -17.59 10.01 22.65
C VAL A 893 -16.65 9.38 23.68
N ASN A 894 -15.60 10.09 24.07
CA ASN A 894 -14.69 9.68 25.15
C ASN A 894 -15.11 10.25 26.51
N HIS A 895 -14.41 9.87 27.59
CA HIS A 895 -14.74 10.29 28.95
C HIS A 895 -14.48 11.78 29.25
N TYR A 896 -13.76 12.49 28.36
CA TYR A 896 -13.63 13.96 28.41
C TYR A 896 -14.75 14.69 27.65
N GLY A 897 -15.64 13.97 26.97
CA GLY A 897 -16.71 14.54 26.15
C GLY A 897 -16.26 14.94 24.74
N LEU A 898 -15.02 14.61 24.32
CA LEU A 898 -14.61 14.77 22.92
C LEU A 898 -15.32 13.74 22.04
N LYS A 899 -15.72 14.20 20.85
CA LYS A 899 -16.51 13.45 19.88
C LYS A 899 -15.67 13.15 18.65
N SER A 900 -15.80 11.96 18.06
CA SER A 900 -15.28 11.71 16.72
C SER A 900 -16.11 12.41 15.64
N ASN A 901 -15.52 12.50 14.44
CA ASN A 901 -16.27 12.81 13.23
C ASN A 901 -17.40 11.78 13.02
N ILE A 902 -18.51 12.26 12.47
CA ILE A 902 -19.70 11.44 12.14
C ILE A 902 -19.29 10.33 11.18
N SER A 903 -19.83 9.12 11.35
CA SER A 903 -19.50 7.91 10.58
C SER A 903 -19.77 8.03 9.08
N ASN A 904 -19.45 6.99 8.31
CA ASN A 904 -20.12 6.78 7.04
C ASN A 904 -21.65 6.67 7.25
N VAL A 905 -22.45 7.16 6.29
CA VAL A 905 -23.92 7.13 6.37
C VAL A 905 -24.43 5.85 5.72
N VAL A 906 -25.40 5.18 6.34
CA VAL A 906 -26.00 3.94 5.82
C VAL A 906 -27.50 4.11 5.56
N SER A 907 -28.02 3.48 4.51
CA SER A 907 -29.45 3.45 4.23
C SER A 907 -30.14 2.22 4.79
N VAL A 908 -31.31 2.42 5.40
CA VAL A 908 -32.30 1.38 5.65
C VAL A 908 -33.46 1.61 4.68
N TYR A 909 -33.75 0.60 3.88
CA TYR A 909 -34.95 0.54 3.05
C TYR A 909 -35.58 -0.84 3.17
N HIS A 910 -36.88 -0.89 3.46
CA HIS A 910 -37.62 -2.14 3.53
C HIS A 910 -39.05 -1.96 3.03
N VAL A 911 -39.41 -2.72 2.01
CA VAL A 911 -40.77 -2.90 1.53
C VAL A 911 -41.23 -4.32 1.85
N PRO A 912 -42.34 -4.51 2.58
CA PRO A 912 -42.98 -5.81 2.70
C PRO A 912 -43.39 -6.27 1.29
N THR A 913 -42.86 -7.42 0.85
CA THR A 913 -43.22 -7.96 -0.45
C THR A 913 -44.71 -8.26 -0.49
N LEU A 914 -45.44 -7.51 -1.31
CA LEU A 914 -46.77 -7.92 -1.74
C LEU A 914 -46.55 -9.23 -2.51
N ARG A 915 -46.85 -10.37 -1.86
CA ARG A 915 -47.02 -11.63 -2.59
C ARG A 915 -48.00 -11.33 -3.72
N LYS A 916 -47.52 -11.31 -4.96
CA LYS A 916 -48.40 -11.41 -6.13
C LYS A 916 -49.31 -12.60 -5.83
N ALA A 917 -50.62 -12.36 -5.74
CA ALA A 917 -51.58 -13.45 -5.69
C ALA A 917 -51.22 -14.39 -6.85
N PRO A 918 -51.09 -15.71 -6.63
CA PRO A 918 -50.53 -16.62 -7.62
C PRO A 918 -51.19 -16.38 -8.97
N SER A 919 -50.37 -15.94 -9.93
CA SER A 919 -50.82 -15.40 -11.22
C SER A 919 -51.41 -16.52 -12.06
N ALA A 920 -52.70 -16.77 -11.84
CA ALA A 920 -53.42 -17.97 -12.21
C ALA A 920 -52.87 -19.26 -11.56
N ALA A 921 -53.65 -20.34 -11.66
CA ALA A 921 -53.14 -21.68 -11.44
C ALA A 921 -51.94 -21.95 -12.36
N PRO A 922 -51.05 -22.91 -12.05
CA PRO A 922 -50.11 -23.38 -13.06
C PRO A 922 -50.89 -23.72 -14.32
N VAL A 923 -50.57 -23.05 -15.43
CA VAL A 923 -50.93 -23.55 -16.74
C VAL A 923 -50.23 -24.90 -16.83
N LYS A 924 -51.00 -25.97 -16.56
CA LYS A 924 -50.60 -27.32 -16.88
C LYS A 924 -50.28 -27.29 -18.36
N TYR A 925 -49.00 -27.32 -18.70
CA TYR A 925 -48.58 -27.68 -20.04
C TYR A 925 -49.13 -29.07 -20.29
N HIS A 926 -50.24 -29.14 -21.03
CA HIS A 926 -50.82 -30.37 -21.54
C HIS A 926 -49.92 -30.93 -22.66
N ASN A 927 -48.67 -31.26 -22.31
CA ASN A 927 -47.66 -31.87 -23.18
C ASN A 927 -48.00 -33.33 -23.57
N TYR A 928 -49.28 -33.70 -23.47
CA TYR A 928 -49.84 -35.01 -23.81
C TYR A 928 -50.98 -34.94 -24.85
N ASP A 929 -51.49 -33.76 -25.21
CA ASP A 929 -52.59 -33.69 -26.20
C ASP A 929 -52.11 -34.06 -27.61
N TRP A 930 -50.87 -33.72 -27.97
CA TRP A 930 -50.25 -34.20 -29.22
C TRP A 930 -50.01 -35.72 -29.19
N ILE A 931 -49.76 -36.32 -28.03
CA ILE A 931 -49.63 -37.78 -27.87
C ILE A 931 -50.97 -38.46 -28.11
N TRP A 932 -52.09 -37.90 -27.62
CA TRP A 932 -53.43 -38.40 -27.95
C TRP A 932 -53.79 -38.23 -29.44
N ILE A 933 -53.35 -37.16 -30.10
CA ILE A 933 -53.51 -36.98 -31.55
C ILE A 933 -52.68 -38.01 -32.33
N VAL A 934 -51.43 -38.28 -31.92
CA VAL A 934 -50.57 -39.30 -32.54
C VAL A 934 -51.11 -40.72 -32.30
N ILE A 935 -51.62 -41.02 -31.10
CA ILE A 935 -52.29 -42.29 -30.79
C ILE A 935 -53.58 -42.43 -31.62
N ALA A 936 -54.39 -41.38 -31.75
CA ALA A 936 -55.60 -41.39 -32.59
C ALA A 936 -55.26 -41.59 -34.08
N LEU A 937 -54.20 -40.95 -34.58
CA LEU A 937 -53.69 -41.15 -35.95
C LEU A 937 -53.15 -42.57 -36.17
N LEU A 938 -52.44 -43.15 -35.18
CA LEU A 938 -51.98 -44.54 -35.23
C LEU A 938 -53.16 -45.52 -35.22
N ILE A 939 -54.16 -45.31 -34.37
CA ILE A 939 -55.39 -46.12 -34.33
C ILE A 939 -56.16 -45.98 -35.65
N ALA A 940 -56.27 -44.77 -36.21
CA ALA A 940 -56.88 -44.55 -37.53
C ALA A 940 -56.11 -45.26 -38.64
N CYS A 941 -54.77 -45.21 -38.65
CA CYS A 941 -53.94 -45.94 -39.61
C CYS A 941 -54.09 -47.46 -39.46
N VAL A 942 -54.17 -47.99 -38.24
CA VAL A 942 -54.43 -49.41 -37.97
C VAL A 942 -55.83 -49.82 -38.42
N LEU A 943 -56.86 -48.99 -38.17
CA LEU A 943 -58.22 -49.24 -38.65
C LEU A 943 -58.30 -49.19 -40.19
N ILE A 944 -57.63 -48.24 -40.84
CA ILE A 944 -57.52 -48.19 -42.31
C ILE A 944 -56.77 -49.43 -42.82
N ALA A 945 -55.68 -49.86 -42.18
CA ALA A 945 -54.98 -51.09 -42.54
C ALA A 945 -55.86 -52.34 -42.38
N ILE A 946 -56.64 -52.43 -41.30
CA ILE A 946 -57.63 -53.51 -41.08
C ILE A 946 -58.71 -53.47 -42.17
N VAL A 947 -59.26 -52.29 -42.51
CA VAL A 947 -60.23 -52.13 -43.60
C VAL A 947 -59.62 -52.53 -44.94
N VAL A 948 -58.38 -52.13 -45.24
CA VAL A 948 -57.66 -52.54 -46.46
C VAL A 948 -57.39 -54.05 -46.48
N VAL A 949 -57.09 -54.68 -45.35
CA VAL A 949 -56.93 -56.14 -45.23
C VAL A 949 -58.27 -56.87 -45.38
N VAL A 950 -59.37 -56.35 -44.83
CA VAL A 950 -60.72 -56.90 -44.98
C VAL A 950 -61.24 -56.72 -46.41
N VAL A 951 -60.98 -55.58 -47.05
CA VAL A 951 -61.29 -55.32 -48.47
C VAL A 951 -60.41 -56.18 -49.40
N ARG A 952 -59.14 -56.44 -49.04
CA ARG A 952 -58.29 -57.41 -49.75
C ARG A 952 -58.78 -58.85 -49.57
N LYS A 953 -59.15 -59.28 -48.34
CA LYS A 953 -59.73 -60.62 -48.10
C LYS A 953 -61.05 -60.82 -48.86
N THR A 954 -61.94 -59.83 -48.88
CA THR A 954 -63.21 -59.91 -49.62
C THR A 954 -63.05 -59.80 -51.15
N LYS A 955 -61.99 -59.16 -51.67
CA LYS A 955 -61.64 -59.20 -53.10
C LYS A 955 -60.88 -60.45 -53.52
N LEU A 956 -60.09 -61.09 -52.64
CA LEU A 956 -59.44 -62.38 -52.90
C LEU A 956 -60.45 -63.53 -52.88
N HIS A 957 -61.39 -63.55 -51.94
CA HIS A 957 -62.45 -64.56 -51.89
C HIS A 957 -63.43 -64.54 -53.10
N LYS A 958 -63.39 -63.49 -53.94
CA LYS A 958 -64.10 -63.41 -55.22
C LYS A 958 -63.23 -63.74 -56.45
N ARG A 959 -61.94 -64.05 -56.29
CA ARG A 959 -61.02 -64.32 -57.40
C ARG A 959 -60.56 -65.78 -57.49
N ASP A 960 -60.69 -66.55 -56.42
CA ASP A 960 -60.29 -67.97 -56.36
C ASP A 960 -61.37 -68.97 -56.81
N VAL A 961 -62.54 -68.50 -57.28
CA VAL A 961 -63.67 -69.35 -57.71
C VAL A 961 -63.65 -69.66 -59.23
N TYR A 962 -62.69 -69.14 -60.00
CA TYR A 962 -62.68 -69.25 -61.48
C TYR A 962 -61.36 -69.74 -62.12
N ALA A 963 -60.43 -70.32 -61.35
CA ALA A 963 -59.09 -70.65 -61.87
C ALA A 963 -58.55 -72.07 -61.54
N ILE A 964 -59.37 -73.01 -61.07
CA ILE A 964 -58.97 -74.42 -60.92
C ILE A 964 -60.09 -75.35 -61.43
N PHE A 965 -60.07 -75.68 -62.73
CA PHE A 965 -60.35 -77.03 -63.32
C PHE A 965 -60.49 -76.93 -64.87
N ALA A 966 -59.36 -76.79 -65.58
CA ALA A 966 -59.33 -76.81 -67.05
C ALA A 966 -58.03 -77.39 -67.65
N ARG A 967 -57.63 -78.59 -67.20
CA ARG A 967 -56.70 -79.55 -67.84
C ARG A 967 -57.05 -80.91 -67.21
N LYS A 968 -57.75 -81.88 -67.85
CA LYS A 968 -57.61 -82.50 -69.19
C LYS A 968 -56.16 -83.01 -69.34
N GLN A 969 -55.87 -84.31 -69.44
CA GLN A 969 -56.55 -85.42 -70.15
C GLN A 969 -56.10 -86.83 -69.67
N ARG A 970 -56.90 -87.88 -69.98
CA ARG A 970 -56.56 -89.27 -70.45
C ARG A 970 -55.53 -90.13 -69.64
N HIS A 971 -55.51 -91.47 -69.60
CA HIS A 971 -56.18 -92.63 -70.27
C HIS A 971 -56.51 -93.71 -69.17
N ALA A 972 -56.88 -94.97 -69.44
CA ALA A 972 -58.00 -95.57 -70.20
C ALA A 972 -57.87 -97.13 -70.19
N GLU A 973 -58.95 -97.85 -70.54
CA GLU A 973 -59.02 -99.29 -70.94
C GLU A 973 -58.72 -100.41 -69.90
N PRO A 974 -59.26 -101.66 -70.09
CA PRO A 974 -60.60 -102.01 -70.58
C PRO A 974 -61.26 -103.21 -69.84
N ASP A 975 -62.44 -103.65 -70.31
CA ASP A 975 -63.31 -104.70 -69.73
C ASP A 975 -62.73 -106.15 -69.77
N PRO A 976 -63.39 -107.12 -69.09
CA PRO A 976 -64.41 -107.90 -69.82
C PRO A 976 -65.68 -108.30 -69.02
N VAL A 977 -66.71 -108.71 -69.79
CA VAL A 977 -68.07 -109.23 -69.45
C VAL A 977 -69.17 -108.18 -69.27
#